data_AF-A0A936Q4J2-F1
#
_entry.id   AF-A0A936Q4J2-F1
#
_cell.length_a   1.000
_cell.length_b   1.000
_cell.length_c   1.000
_cell.angle_alpha   90.00
_cell.angle_beta   90.00
_cell.angle_gamma   90.00
#
_symmetry.space_group_name_H-M   'P 1'
#
loop_
_entity.id
_entity.type
_entity.pdbx_description
1 polymer ?
#
loop_
_entity_poly.entity_id
_entity_poly.type
_entity_poly.pdbx_seq_one_letter_code
_entity_poly.pdbx_strand_id
1 'polypeptide(L)'
;MTPRNCALLLLCTMSLACRSKDDAPLDSEPIGPEDTADTEVDEDIDNTYEICEDTTWSGEVVVGAVYYVCKTATLTIEPGATIAFKPGSGLVVDGVLKADGTAEAPITFKINYSISGSNYGVSIGGESDLSSLSFASFTSIDLRLEGRATAGVSDLSLSDSTLGVYSRDAEFSVSRVTFADNQRDDQSGLIARDLPLLNVSDSSFDKVNVGILFDGVQDEAALNVTNVTFTDSRDALYVGSVGKYKHSVTATGMTVSNSSSHALLFYNADVTLNEVSITDTNGYAIYGDLASKVRLNGVDVNNTTGVSVYVIGSIEADGLNVTNSEASGVYGGKKGSTLRNTTVDNVQGYALYSTGDLTVADSKVSNTTSTSIYAVRGNLTVTGSEVSDSLGTGIYATYGDVIVRDTLLERLDSHGVYASTASITVSDITVRDIRGTAVYAYRSHLVVEPGTVGVLIENVDGSGLYSTDGSILAENVTITNIRGTAVYGYYGDVNLKNAQISEVIGTAVYGYFGNVTVSDVHVSDIYGTGIYSYRGDMTVTPGDTGVTVTNAETYGLYTYTGDMLAEGFTITNTRNTGVLVSYGNLTVSDCEVTESGSHGIYGQEGDLSVTNCVVSDVGGAGVALSEGALATVTDVSITDADTYGVYVKDADGVVSGVTMTTSGSQGIYITGGDGEITDVTVSGAGSSGVQVTTGDLTLSEATIGNVGGDAVYVSNGDALISDLQVVDLSSAQDEYSAVGGGIDVRGHALVTNTLIDKTEGYGLYAESAEVSYTTISNGVDRGVTIYGNSASSITFSDVIDNGSYGVVGVSKGTNGLQVSKSNITGNYEYGVYYAQLMDGCYVANNYNLTGVDTASGGTIDASFTTKGTQFIYLDSVTSPSSTEVSGTGPSTGS
;
A
#
# COMPACT_ATOMS: atom_id res chain seq x y z
N MET A 1 -28.17 10.61 0.01
CA MET A 1 -29.64 10.42 0.12
C MET A 1 -30.13 9.51 -1.00
N THR A 2 -31.24 8.82 -0.77
CA THR A 2 -31.63 7.47 -1.24
C THR A 2 -31.73 7.18 -2.75
N PRO A 3 -31.59 5.88 -3.14
CA PRO A 3 -31.36 5.40 -4.51
C PRO A 3 -32.58 4.72 -5.15
N ARG A 4 -32.57 4.50 -6.48
CA ARG A 4 -33.27 3.36 -7.13
C ARG A 4 -32.83 3.12 -8.58
N ASN A 5 -32.52 1.85 -8.82
CA ASN A 5 -32.65 1.08 -10.07
C ASN A 5 -31.63 1.26 -11.20
N CYS A 6 -30.53 0.52 -11.11
CA CYS A 6 -29.89 -0.10 -12.28
C CYS A 6 -29.83 -1.61 -12.06
N ALA A 7 -30.46 -2.35 -12.97
CA ALA A 7 -30.39 -3.80 -13.05
C ALA A 7 -29.04 -4.19 -13.65
N LEU A 8 -28.18 -4.83 -12.85
CA LEU A 8 -26.94 -5.44 -13.30
C LEU A 8 -27.11 -6.96 -13.25
N LEU A 9 -27.01 -7.58 -14.43
CA LEU A 9 -27.12 -9.02 -14.63
C LEU A 9 -25.78 -9.66 -14.21
N LEU A 10 -25.72 -10.17 -12.98
CA LEU A 10 -24.58 -10.90 -12.43
C LEU A 10 -24.94 -12.40 -12.44
N LEU A 11 -24.28 -13.19 -13.29
CA LEU A 11 -24.34 -14.66 -13.22
C LEU A 11 -23.02 -15.17 -12.64
N CYS A 12 -23.04 -15.52 -11.36
CA CYS A 12 -22.05 -16.37 -10.73
C CYS A 12 -22.74 -17.10 -9.58
N THR A 13 -22.87 -18.42 -9.66
CA THR A 13 -23.05 -19.25 -8.46
C THR A 13 -22.24 -20.52 -8.59
N MET A 14 -21.26 -20.60 -7.69
CA MET A 14 -20.56 -21.79 -7.23
C MET A 14 -21.54 -22.91 -6.85
N SER A 15 -21.11 -24.16 -7.02
CA SER A 15 -21.65 -25.26 -6.22
C SER A 15 -20.51 -26.19 -5.78
N LEU A 16 -20.22 -26.21 -4.48
CA LEU A 16 -19.56 -27.34 -3.81
C LEU A 16 -20.06 -27.45 -2.36
N ALA A 17 -20.79 -28.54 -2.13
CA ALA A 17 -20.80 -29.46 -0.98
C ALA A 17 -21.00 -28.98 0.48
N CYS A 18 -22.09 -29.46 1.11
CA CYS A 18 -22.21 -30.20 2.40
C CYS A 18 -23.70 -30.17 2.86
N ARG A 19 -24.33 -31.12 3.56
CA ARG A 19 -23.97 -32.33 4.34
C ARG A 19 -25.27 -33.09 4.69
N SER A 20 -25.17 -34.41 4.88
CA SER A 20 -25.88 -35.35 5.84
C SER A 20 -27.18 -34.90 6.57
N LYS A 21 -28.19 -35.71 6.91
CA LYS A 21 -28.28 -37.15 7.28
C LYS A 21 -29.76 -37.49 7.63
N ASP A 22 -30.03 -38.79 7.88
CA ASP A 22 -31.18 -39.42 8.58
C ASP A 22 -32.49 -39.61 7.76
N ASP A 23 -33.20 -40.75 7.70
CA ASP A 23 -33.12 -42.07 8.36
C ASP A 23 -33.96 -43.14 7.59
N ALA A 24 -33.34 -44.31 7.33
CA ALA A 24 -33.81 -45.74 7.33
C ALA A 24 -35.17 -46.22 6.73
N PRO A 25 -35.41 -47.55 6.60
CA PRO A 25 -34.66 -48.61 5.88
C PRO A 25 -35.61 -49.43 4.95
N LEU A 26 -35.08 -50.36 4.13
CA LEU A 26 -35.68 -51.63 3.63
C LEU A 26 -34.75 -52.16 2.51
N ASP A 27 -33.84 -53.08 2.83
CA ASP A 27 -34.02 -54.54 2.63
C ASP A 27 -33.81 -54.99 1.17
N SER A 28 -32.57 -55.38 0.85
CA SER A 28 -32.26 -56.46 -0.08
C SER A 28 -30.76 -56.79 0.01
N GLU A 29 -30.46 -57.99 0.49
CA GLU A 29 -29.12 -58.59 0.55
C GLU A 29 -28.42 -58.63 -0.82
N PRO A 30 -27.06 -58.71 -0.86
CA PRO A 30 -26.33 -58.92 -2.10
C PRO A 30 -26.54 -60.36 -2.58
N ILE A 31 -27.15 -60.50 -3.75
CA ILE A 31 -27.29 -61.77 -4.47
C ILE A 31 -25.88 -62.18 -4.93
N GLY A 32 -25.34 -63.24 -4.33
CA GLY A 32 -24.16 -63.93 -4.83
C GLY A 32 -24.45 -64.65 -6.15
N PRO A 33 -23.43 -65.06 -6.92
CA PRO A 33 -23.65 -65.82 -8.14
C PRO A 33 -24.18 -67.21 -7.77
N GLU A 34 -25.48 -67.43 -7.98
CA GLU A 34 -26.08 -68.76 -7.94
C GLU A 34 -25.67 -69.55 -9.17
N ASP A 35 -25.24 -70.77 -8.87
CA ASP A 35 -24.91 -71.87 -9.73
C ASP A 35 -26.20 -72.51 -10.34
N THR A 36 -26.02 -73.07 -11.54
CA THR A 36 -26.88 -74.03 -12.26
C THR A 36 -28.18 -73.61 -12.97
N ALA A 37 -28.14 -73.70 -14.29
CA ALA A 37 -29.07 -74.47 -15.14
C ALA A 37 -28.46 -74.55 -16.55
N ASP A 38 -27.65 -75.57 -16.84
CA ASP A 38 -28.09 -76.80 -17.52
C ASP A 38 -28.99 -76.54 -18.74
N THR A 39 -28.34 -76.22 -19.86
CA THR A 39 -28.86 -76.49 -21.20
C THR A 39 -27.83 -77.36 -21.91
N GLU A 40 -28.29 -78.52 -22.35
CA GLU A 40 -27.58 -79.60 -23.03
C GLU A 40 -26.31 -79.16 -23.77
N VAL A 41 -25.19 -79.68 -23.28
CA VAL A 41 -23.87 -79.64 -23.89
C VAL A 41 -23.93 -80.42 -25.21
N ASP A 42 -23.70 -79.73 -26.32
CA ASP A 42 -23.22 -80.36 -27.54
C ASP A 42 -21.75 -80.71 -27.29
N GLU A 43 -21.49 -82.01 -27.07
CA GLU A 43 -20.17 -82.59 -26.89
C GLU A 43 -19.37 -82.51 -28.21
N ASP A 44 -18.67 -81.39 -28.45
CA ASP A 44 -17.46 -81.32 -29.28
C ASP A 44 -16.83 -79.90 -29.24
N ILE A 45 -16.13 -79.55 -28.14
CA ILE A 45 -15.00 -78.61 -28.19
C ILE A 45 -13.73 -79.42 -27.91
N ASP A 46 -13.41 -80.33 -28.82
CA ASP A 46 -12.20 -81.16 -28.78
C ASP A 46 -11.10 -80.55 -29.66
N ASN A 47 -10.76 -79.28 -29.43
CA ASN A 47 -9.72 -78.56 -30.18
C ASN A 47 -8.72 -77.88 -29.23
N THR A 48 -8.20 -78.65 -28.26
CA THR A 48 -6.97 -78.29 -27.50
C THR A 48 -5.85 -79.25 -27.91
N TYR A 49 -4.70 -78.72 -28.33
CA TYR A 49 -3.52 -79.50 -28.72
C TYR A 49 -2.43 -79.36 -27.66
N GLU A 50 -2.03 -80.46 -27.04
CA GLU A 50 -0.98 -80.45 -26.01
C GLU A 50 0.42 -80.66 -26.61
N ILE A 51 1.39 -79.88 -26.14
CA ILE A 51 2.82 -80.03 -26.41
C ILE A 51 3.50 -80.39 -25.08
N CYS A 52 3.64 -81.68 -24.81
CA CYS A 52 4.23 -82.19 -23.56
C CYS A 52 5.69 -82.69 -23.71
N GLU A 53 6.26 -82.61 -24.92
CA GLU A 53 7.68 -82.89 -25.19
C GLU A 53 8.35 -81.63 -25.77
N ASP A 54 9.66 -81.50 -25.56
CA ASP A 54 10.44 -80.41 -26.14
C ASP A 54 10.24 -80.36 -27.66
N THR A 55 9.76 -79.23 -28.15
CA THR A 55 9.32 -79.06 -29.54
C THR A 55 9.94 -77.81 -30.14
N THR A 56 10.37 -77.90 -31.39
CA THR A 56 10.89 -76.76 -32.16
C THR A 56 9.95 -76.39 -33.29
N TRP A 57 9.59 -75.11 -33.39
CA TRP A 57 8.84 -74.51 -34.49
C TRP A 57 9.77 -73.65 -35.36
N SER A 58 9.66 -73.80 -36.67
CA SER A 58 10.41 -73.01 -37.65
C SER A 58 9.58 -72.79 -38.91
N GLY A 59 9.96 -71.78 -39.72
CA GLY A 59 9.19 -71.41 -40.91
C GLY A 59 7.81 -70.84 -40.57
N GLU A 60 6.79 -71.19 -41.36
CA GLU A 60 5.40 -70.77 -41.11
C GLU A 60 4.63 -71.87 -40.36
N VAL A 61 4.10 -71.53 -39.18
CA VAL A 61 3.27 -72.42 -38.35
C VAL A 61 1.87 -71.81 -38.22
N VAL A 62 0.84 -72.60 -38.54
CA VAL A 62 -0.56 -72.16 -38.41
C VAL A 62 -1.20 -72.80 -37.19
N VAL A 63 -1.53 -71.98 -36.20
CA VAL A 63 -2.22 -72.38 -34.97
C VAL A 63 -3.73 -72.33 -35.22
N GLY A 64 -4.35 -73.50 -35.32
CA GLY A 64 -5.77 -73.64 -35.67
C GLY A 64 -6.74 -73.84 -34.50
N ALA A 65 -6.23 -73.92 -33.28
CA ALA A 65 -6.89 -74.37 -32.06
C ALA A 65 -6.16 -73.78 -30.84
N VAL A 66 -6.56 -74.07 -29.60
CA VAL A 66 -5.76 -73.68 -28.43
C VAL A 66 -4.62 -74.69 -28.26
N TYR A 67 -3.37 -74.23 -28.31
CA TYR A 67 -2.20 -75.08 -28.10
C TYR A 67 -1.71 -74.88 -26.67
N TYR A 68 -1.55 -75.97 -25.91
CA TYR A 68 -1.14 -75.95 -24.52
C TYR A 68 0.25 -76.60 -24.36
N VAL A 69 1.26 -75.82 -23.98
CA VAL A 69 2.61 -76.32 -23.69
C VAL A 69 2.67 -76.72 -22.22
N CYS A 70 2.84 -78.02 -21.97
CA CYS A 70 2.78 -78.60 -20.63
C CYS A 70 3.93 -78.09 -19.75
N LYS A 71 3.74 -78.06 -18.42
CA LYS A 71 4.72 -77.55 -17.44
C LYS A 71 6.15 -78.13 -17.55
N THR A 72 6.31 -79.31 -18.13
CA THR A 72 7.60 -79.99 -18.29
C THR A 72 8.26 -79.81 -19.65
N ALA A 73 7.60 -79.14 -20.60
CA ALA A 73 8.05 -79.03 -21.99
C ALA A 73 8.61 -77.65 -22.31
N THR A 74 9.57 -77.61 -23.23
CA THR A 74 10.07 -76.39 -23.86
C THR A 74 9.59 -76.28 -25.29
N LEU A 75 8.89 -75.19 -25.62
CA LEU A 75 8.64 -74.81 -27.01
C LEU A 75 9.73 -73.82 -27.45
N THR A 76 10.52 -74.18 -28.46
CA THR A 76 11.53 -73.30 -29.07
C THR A 76 11.04 -72.82 -30.43
N ILE A 77 11.04 -71.52 -30.67
CA ILE A 77 10.68 -70.92 -31.96
C ILE A 77 11.96 -70.36 -32.59
N GLU A 78 12.33 -70.86 -33.78
CA GLU A 78 13.54 -70.41 -34.46
C GLU A 78 13.41 -68.97 -34.98
N PRO A 79 14.51 -68.19 -35.02
CA PRO A 79 14.53 -66.86 -35.63
C PRO A 79 13.94 -66.83 -37.04
N GLY A 80 13.14 -65.80 -37.33
CA GLY A 80 12.46 -65.62 -38.62
C GLY A 80 11.18 -66.45 -38.81
N ALA A 81 10.78 -67.27 -37.82
CA ALA A 81 9.54 -68.02 -37.90
C ALA A 81 8.29 -67.10 -37.86
N THR A 82 7.22 -67.51 -38.54
CA THR A 82 5.91 -66.85 -38.51
C THR A 82 4.86 -67.79 -37.93
N ILE A 83 4.25 -67.41 -36.82
CA ILE A 83 3.18 -68.12 -36.13
C ILE A 83 1.85 -67.40 -36.39
N ALA A 84 1.00 -68.01 -37.21
CA ALA A 84 -0.27 -67.44 -37.64
C ALA A 84 -1.46 -68.11 -36.93
N PHE A 85 -2.29 -67.32 -36.25
CA PHE A 85 -3.42 -67.81 -35.47
C PHE A 85 -4.73 -67.69 -36.26
N LYS A 86 -5.55 -68.75 -36.22
CA LYS A 86 -6.95 -68.70 -36.70
C LYS A 86 -7.86 -68.01 -35.66
N PRO A 87 -9.05 -67.50 -36.04
CA PRO A 87 -9.99 -66.93 -35.08
C PRO A 87 -10.34 -67.96 -33.98
N GLY A 88 -10.34 -67.53 -32.71
CA GLY A 88 -10.61 -68.39 -31.56
C GLY A 88 -9.49 -69.37 -31.18
N SER A 89 -8.32 -69.31 -31.82
CA SER A 89 -7.13 -70.10 -31.45
C SER A 89 -6.27 -69.34 -30.42
N GLY A 90 -5.26 -70.01 -29.85
CA GLY A 90 -4.35 -69.40 -28.88
C GLY A 90 -3.18 -70.30 -28.53
N LEU A 91 -2.20 -69.75 -27.82
CA LEU A 91 -1.06 -70.49 -27.28
C LEU A 91 -0.99 -70.25 -25.77
N VAL A 92 -1.12 -71.30 -24.98
CA VAL A 92 -0.98 -71.27 -23.53
C VAL A 92 0.28 -72.05 -23.15
N VAL A 93 1.20 -71.43 -22.42
CA VAL A 93 2.48 -72.03 -22.05
C VAL A 93 2.60 -72.09 -20.54
N ASP A 94 2.45 -73.28 -19.95
CA ASP A 94 2.76 -73.52 -18.54
C ASP A 94 4.20 -74.02 -18.34
N GLY A 95 4.84 -74.48 -19.42
CA GLY A 95 6.24 -74.88 -19.49
C GLY A 95 7.18 -73.71 -19.78
N VAL A 96 8.07 -73.88 -20.77
CA VAL A 96 9.05 -72.85 -21.17
C VAL A 96 8.84 -72.47 -22.62
N LEU A 97 8.77 -71.17 -22.92
CA LEU A 97 8.84 -70.65 -24.28
C LEU A 97 10.19 -69.98 -24.53
N LYS A 98 10.91 -70.43 -25.56
CA LYS A 98 12.11 -69.77 -26.08
C LYS A 98 11.80 -69.19 -27.45
N ALA A 99 11.50 -67.90 -27.49
CA ALA A 99 11.22 -67.16 -28.71
C ALA A 99 12.17 -65.96 -28.82
N ASP A 100 13.44 -66.28 -29.09
CA ASP A 100 14.51 -65.30 -29.27
C ASP A 100 14.86 -65.20 -30.75
N GLY A 101 14.34 -64.17 -31.43
CA GLY A 101 14.71 -63.82 -32.80
C GLY A 101 16.04 -63.08 -32.89
N THR A 102 16.31 -62.49 -34.05
CA THR A 102 17.38 -61.48 -34.21
C THR A 102 16.86 -60.25 -34.93
N ALA A 103 17.61 -59.14 -34.91
CA ALA A 103 17.25 -57.93 -35.63
C ALA A 103 17.05 -58.18 -37.14
N GLU A 104 17.83 -59.10 -37.73
CA GLU A 104 17.73 -59.48 -39.14
C GLU A 104 16.64 -60.54 -39.42
N ALA A 105 16.23 -61.29 -38.40
CA ALA A 105 15.26 -62.39 -38.51
C ALA A 105 14.32 -62.40 -37.28
N PRO A 106 13.40 -61.42 -37.17
CA PRO A 106 12.47 -61.36 -36.05
C PRO A 106 11.41 -62.46 -36.17
N ILE A 107 10.93 -62.96 -35.02
CA ILE A 107 9.80 -63.90 -34.96
C ILE A 107 8.49 -63.10 -35.14
N THR A 108 7.52 -63.63 -35.87
CA THR A 108 6.22 -62.95 -36.11
C THR A 108 5.06 -63.77 -35.57
N PHE A 109 4.30 -63.24 -34.62
CA PHE A 109 3.01 -63.75 -34.17
C PHE A 109 1.91 -62.86 -34.75
N LYS A 110 0.94 -63.44 -35.48
CA LYS A 110 -0.10 -62.63 -36.14
C LYS A 110 -1.45 -63.32 -36.26
N ILE A 111 -2.50 -62.51 -36.34
CA ILE A 111 -3.82 -62.91 -36.84
C ILE A 111 -4.09 -62.24 -38.19
N ASN A 112 -4.52 -63.02 -39.19
CA ASN A 112 -4.80 -62.53 -40.55
C ASN A 112 -6.29 -62.17 -40.80
N TYR A 113 -7.12 -62.07 -39.75
CA TYR A 113 -8.56 -61.90 -39.87
C TYR A 113 -9.05 -60.66 -39.10
N SER A 114 -10.06 -59.97 -39.65
CA SER A 114 -10.78 -58.90 -38.95
C SER A 114 -11.50 -59.50 -37.74
N ILE A 115 -11.04 -59.17 -36.54
CA ILE A 115 -11.53 -59.73 -35.28
C ILE A 115 -12.81 -59.01 -34.85
N SER A 116 -13.95 -59.68 -35.00
CA SER A 116 -15.21 -59.35 -34.30
C SER A 116 -15.52 -60.35 -33.18
N GLY A 117 -14.50 -61.07 -32.65
CA GLY A 117 -14.64 -62.10 -31.62
C GLY A 117 -13.37 -62.26 -30.77
N SER A 118 -13.51 -62.85 -29.58
CA SER A 118 -12.44 -63.03 -28.60
C SER A 118 -11.32 -63.94 -29.12
N ASN A 119 -10.08 -63.46 -29.04
CA ASN A 119 -8.87 -64.26 -29.23
C ASN A 119 -8.29 -64.64 -27.86
N TYR A 120 -7.82 -65.88 -27.68
CA TYR A 120 -7.16 -66.32 -26.44
C TYR A 120 -5.71 -65.82 -26.32
N GLY A 121 -5.12 -65.33 -27.41
CA GLY A 121 -3.81 -64.69 -27.41
C GLY A 121 -2.65 -65.67 -27.23
N VAL A 122 -1.49 -65.13 -26.85
CA VAL A 122 -0.34 -65.90 -26.34
C VAL A 122 -0.27 -65.66 -24.84
N SER A 123 -0.54 -66.69 -24.04
CA SER A 123 -0.46 -66.66 -22.58
C SER A 123 0.70 -67.52 -22.10
N ILE A 124 1.60 -66.95 -21.31
CA ILE A 124 2.78 -67.64 -20.76
C ILE A 124 2.71 -67.51 -19.24
N GLY A 125 2.49 -68.65 -18.58
CA GLY A 125 2.63 -68.80 -17.14
C GLY A 125 4.02 -69.33 -16.77
N GLY A 126 4.34 -69.31 -15.49
CA GLY A 126 5.55 -69.96 -14.97
C GLY A 126 5.83 -69.69 -13.50
N GLU A 127 6.74 -70.47 -12.93
CA GLU A 127 7.15 -70.38 -11.51
C GLU A 127 8.64 -70.00 -11.34
N SER A 128 9.42 -69.82 -12.42
CA SER A 128 10.89 -69.75 -12.32
C SER A 128 11.65 -68.92 -13.37
N ASP A 129 11.00 -68.00 -14.08
CA ASP A 129 11.60 -67.07 -15.07
C ASP A 129 12.43 -67.76 -16.15
N LEU A 130 11.94 -68.88 -16.68
CA LEU A 130 12.70 -69.70 -17.63
C LEU A 130 12.43 -69.36 -19.10
N SER A 131 11.30 -68.70 -19.40
CA SER A 131 10.97 -68.31 -20.77
C SER A 131 11.78 -67.09 -21.21
N SER A 132 12.08 -67.01 -22.51
CA SER A 132 12.79 -65.88 -23.13
C SER A 132 12.06 -65.40 -24.37
N LEU A 133 11.81 -64.09 -24.44
CA LEU A 133 11.12 -63.42 -25.54
C LEU A 133 11.92 -62.18 -25.95
N SER A 134 12.54 -62.25 -27.13
CA SER A 134 13.27 -61.13 -27.70
C SER A 134 13.21 -61.10 -29.24
N PHE A 135 13.30 -59.92 -29.84
CA PHE A 135 13.24 -59.74 -31.31
C PHE A 135 12.00 -60.41 -31.95
N ALA A 136 10.81 -60.10 -31.43
CA ALA A 136 9.55 -60.65 -31.93
C ALA A 136 8.49 -59.56 -32.16
N SER A 137 7.57 -59.83 -33.10
CA SER A 137 6.43 -58.98 -33.41
C SER A 137 5.11 -59.68 -33.13
N PHE A 138 4.15 -58.95 -32.57
CA PHE A 138 2.80 -59.38 -32.27
C PHE A 138 1.84 -58.43 -32.98
N THR A 139 1.01 -58.95 -33.89
CA THR A 139 0.06 -58.13 -34.68
C THR A 139 -1.36 -58.66 -34.51
N SER A 140 -2.24 -57.81 -33.98
CA SER A 140 -3.64 -58.14 -33.62
C SER A 140 -3.76 -59.35 -32.68
N ILE A 141 -2.74 -59.60 -31.85
CA ILE A 141 -2.69 -60.72 -30.89
C ILE A 141 -2.06 -60.29 -29.57
N ASP A 142 -2.83 -60.39 -28.49
CA ASP A 142 -2.35 -60.00 -27.16
C ASP A 142 -1.34 -61.01 -26.60
N LEU A 143 -0.38 -60.49 -25.83
CA LEU A 143 0.61 -61.25 -25.08
C LEU A 143 0.32 -61.10 -23.59
N ARG A 144 0.04 -62.21 -22.91
CA ARG A 144 -0.21 -62.28 -21.48
C ARG A 144 0.91 -63.05 -20.80
N LEU A 145 1.51 -62.45 -19.78
CA LEU A 145 2.57 -63.02 -18.96
C LEU A 145 2.07 -63.09 -17.52
N GLU A 146 2.07 -64.29 -16.95
CA GLU A 146 1.58 -64.54 -15.58
C GLU A 146 2.66 -65.15 -14.70
N GLY A 147 2.69 -64.75 -13.43
CA GLY A 147 3.60 -65.31 -12.44
C GLY A 147 5.07 -65.08 -12.79
N ARG A 148 5.88 -66.12 -12.61
CA ARG A 148 7.31 -66.13 -12.95
C ARG A 148 7.54 -66.81 -14.30
N ALA A 149 6.85 -66.34 -15.33
CA ALA A 149 7.03 -66.78 -16.72
C ALA A 149 8.39 -66.37 -17.29
N THR A 150 8.70 -65.08 -17.20
CA THR A 150 9.97 -64.46 -17.60
C THR A 150 10.27 -63.26 -16.68
N ALA A 151 11.55 -62.92 -16.53
CA ALA A 151 11.98 -61.72 -15.81
C ALA A 151 11.79 -60.43 -16.63
N GLY A 152 11.57 -60.54 -17.94
CA GLY A 152 11.34 -59.40 -18.80
C GLY A 152 11.22 -59.74 -20.27
N VAL A 153 11.02 -58.71 -21.08
CA VAL A 153 10.97 -58.78 -22.55
C VAL A 153 11.80 -57.65 -23.15
N SER A 154 12.39 -57.90 -24.31
CA SER A 154 13.12 -56.85 -25.03
C SER A 154 12.97 -56.93 -26.55
N ASP A 155 13.16 -55.80 -27.22
CA ASP A 155 13.22 -55.73 -28.68
C ASP A 155 11.93 -56.29 -29.34
N LEU A 156 10.78 -55.95 -28.76
CA LEU A 156 9.47 -56.41 -29.23
C LEU A 156 8.71 -55.32 -30.00
N SER A 157 7.83 -55.72 -30.91
CA SER A 157 6.87 -54.83 -31.57
C SER A 157 5.45 -55.38 -31.41
N LEU A 158 4.57 -54.61 -30.78
CA LEU A 158 3.18 -54.96 -30.55
C LEU A 158 2.29 -53.96 -31.30
N SER A 159 1.56 -54.43 -32.31
CA SER A 159 0.64 -53.61 -33.08
C SER A 159 -0.78 -54.14 -32.94
N ASP A 160 -1.73 -53.26 -32.62
CA ASP A 160 -3.12 -53.63 -32.30
C ASP A 160 -3.17 -54.75 -31.23
N SER A 161 -2.24 -54.71 -30.27
CA SER A 161 -1.96 -55.79 -29.31
C SER A 161 -1.58 -55.22 -27.94
N THR A 162 -2.02 -55.87 -26.86
CA THR A 162 -1.69 -55.53 -25.47
C THR A 162 -0.64 -56.49 -24.90
N LEU A 163 0.34 -55.95 -24.18
CA LEU A 163 1.17 -56.72 -23.25
C LEU A 163 0.55 -56.65 -21.86
N GLY A 164 0.06 -57.78 -21.35
CA GLY A 164 -0.43 -57.91 -19.99
C GLY A 164 0.58 -58.66 -19.11
N VAL A 165 0.95 -58.10 -17.97
CA VAL A 165 1.81 -58.72 -16.94
C VAL A 165 1.04 -58.79 -15.64
N TYR A 166 0.84 -60.00 -15.11
CA TYR A 166 -0.04 -60.24 -13.96
C TYR A 166 0.58 -61.15 -12.89
N SER A 167 0.18 -60.91 -11.64
CA SER A 167 0.33 -61.81 -10.49
C SER A 167 1.77 -62.31 -10.25
N ARG A 168 2.74 -61.40 -10.23
CA ARG A 168 4.17 -61.70 -10.10
C ARG A 168 4.74 -61.09 -8.82
N ASP A 169 5.52 -61.88 -8.08
CA ASP A 169 6.12 -61.51 -6.80
C ASP A 169 7.56 -60.96 -6.91
N ALA A 170 7.98 -60.61 -8.12
CA ALA A 170 9.33 -60.16 -8.45
C ALA A 170 9.34 -59.02 -9.49
N GLU A 171 10.49 -58.36 -9.64
CA GLU A 171 10.71 -57.31 -10.65
C GLU A 171 10.47 -57.81 -12.07
N PHE A 172 9.91 -56.96 -12.94
CA PHE A 172 9.76 -57.21 -14.37
C PHE A 172 10.33 -56.07 -15.22
N SER A 173 11.03 -56.39 -16.31
CA SER A 173 11.62 -55.40 -17.22
C SER A 173 11.04 -55.44 -18.63
N VAL A 174 10.74 -54.28 -19.19
CA VAL A 174 10.35 -54.04 -20.60
C VAL A 174 11.36 -53.08 -21.20
N SER A 175 12.09 -53.49 -22.25
CA SER A 175 13.11 -52.62 -22.85
C SER A 175 13.10 -52.65 -24.38
N ARG A 176 13.25 -51.50 -25.03
CA ARG A 176 13.23 -51.41 -26.51
C ARG A 176 11.99 -52.05 -27.14
N VAL A 177 10.82 -51.76 -26.58
CA VAL A 177 9.54 -52.27 -27.08
C VAL A 177 8.75 -51.15 -27.75
N THR A 178 8.15 -51.44 -28.91
CA THR A 178 7.22 -50.54 -29.61
C THR A 178 5.80 -51.05 -29.49
N PHE A 179 4.88 -50.20 -29.04
CA PHE A 179 3.44 -50.41 -29.04
C PHE A 179 2.80 -49.46 -30.04
N ALA A 180 2.00 -49.94 -31.00
CA ALA A 180 1.47 -49.12 -32.08
C ALA A 180 0.03 -49.47 -32.48
N ASP A 181 -0.74 -48.47 -32.89
CA ASP A 181 -2.07 -48.64 -33.51
C ASP A 181 -3.09 -49.41 -32.64
N ASN A 182 -3.00 -49.30 -31.30
CA ASN A 182 -3.95 -49.91 -30.36
C ASN A 182 -5.20 -49.03 -30.20
N GLN A 183 -5.96 -48.86 -31.29
CA GLN A 183 -7.12 -47.96 -31.34
C GLN A 183 -8.48 -48.63 -31.07
N ARG A 184 -8.50 -49.91 -30.69
CA ARG A 184 -9.73 -50.55 -30.21
C ARG A 184 -10.12 -49.99 -28.83
N ASP A 185 -11.41 -49.77 -28.61
CA ASP A 185 -11.93 -49.38 -27.30
C ASP A 185 -11.40 -50.37 -26.23
N ASP A 186 -10.82 -49.84 -25.15
CA ASP A 186 -10.20 -50.56 -24.02
C ASP A 186 -8.79 -51.18 -24.22
N GLN A 187 -8.13 -51.00 -25.36
CA GLN A 187 -6.82 -51.64 -25.59
C GLN A 187 -5.62 -50.79 -25.13
N SER A 188 -4.99 -51.20 -24.03
CA SER A 188 -3.77 -50.56 -23.50
C SER A 188 -2.51 -51.11 -24.18
N GLY A 189 -1.40 -50.36 -24.20
CA GLY A 189 -0.09 -50.87 -24.61
C GLY A 189 0.43 -51.90 -23.62
N LEU A 190 0.70 -51.45 -22.40
CA LEU A 190 1.19 -52.27 -21.30
C LEU A 190 0.22 -52.20 -20.11
N ILE A 191 -0.29 -53.35 -19.69
CA ILE A 191 -1.05 -53.52 -18.44
C ILE A 191 -0.18 -54.31 -17.48
N ALA A 192 0.19 -53.71 -16.35
CA ALA A 192 0.98 -54.34 -15.32
C ALA A 192 0.22 -54.28 -13.99
N ARG A 193 -0.26 -55.44 -13.54
CA ARG A 193 -0.98 -55.57 -12.28
C ARG A 193 -0.30 -56.60 -11.40
N ASP A 194 -0.43 -56.39 -10.09
CA ASP A 194 0.05 -57.32 -9.09
C ASP A 194 1.55 -57.60 -9.18
N LEU A 195 2.34 -56.52 -9.29
CA LEU A 195 3.80 -56.54 -9.37
C LEU A 195 4.43 -55.61 -8.31
N PRO A 196 5.58 -55.98 -7.71
CA PRO A 196 6.29 -55.10 -6.79
C PRO A 196 7.13 -54.02 -7.49
N LEU A 197 7.69 -54.31 -8.68
CA LEU A 197 8.52 -53.39 -9.44
C LEU A 197 8.38 -53.64 -10.96
N LEU A 198 8.10 -52.59 -11.72
CA LEU A 198 8.15 -52.58 -13.18
C LEU A 198 9.18 -51.57 -13.67
N ASN A 199 10.12 -52.02 -14.50
CA ASN A 199 11.07 -51.17 -15.23
C ASN A 199 10.70 -51.12 -16.72
N VAL A 200 10.49 -49.93 -17.27
CA VAL A 200 10.25 -49.70 -18.70
C VAL A 200 11.30 -48.75 -19.25
N SER A 201 12.10 -49.19 -20.22
CA SER A 201 13.14 -48.35 -20.81
C SER A 201 13.15 -48.34 -22.34
N ASP A 202 13.58 -47.23 -22.92
CA ASP A 202 13.91 -47.08 -24.34
C ASP A 202 12.78 -47.57 -25.29
N SER A 203 11.53 -47.35 -24.88
CA SER A 203 10.33 -47.93 -25.50
C SER A 203 9.43 -46.83 -26.06
N SER A 204 8.57 -47.17 -27.03
CA SER A 204 7.66 -46.22 -27.67
C SER A 204 6.21 -46.71 -27.69
N PHE A 205 5.28 -45.78 -27.52
CA PHE A 205 3.84 -46.00 -27.56
C PHE A 205 3.22 -45.00 -28.54
N ASP A 206 2.66 -45.48 -29.64
CA ASP A 206 2.04 -44.66 -30.68
C ASP A 206 0.58 -45.07 -30.88
N LYS A 207 -0.36 -44.11 -30.84
CA LYS A 207 -1.79 -44.35 -31.07
C LYS A 207 -2.39 -45.44 -30.18
N VAL A 208 -2.09 -45.36 -28.89
CA VAL A 208 -2.59 -46.30 -27.87
C VAL A 208 -3.67 -45.66 -27.01
N ASN A 209 -4.64 -46.44 -26.52
CA ASN A 209 -5.63 -45.93 -25.58
C ASN A 209 -4.96 -45.54 -24.25
N VAL A 210 -4.42 -46.51 -23.51
CA VAL A 210 -3.56 -46.24 -22.34
C VAL A 210 -2.17 -46.78 -22.62
N GLY A 211 -1.13 -45.96 -22.53
CA GLY A 211 0.25 -46.40 -22.76
C GLY A 211 0.70 -47.43 -21.72
N ILE A 212 0.86 -47.00 -20.48
CA ILE A 212 1.15 -47.87 -19.33
C ILE A 212 0.05 -47.74 -18.29
N LEU A 213 -0.59 -48.86 -17.95
CA LEU A 213 -1.45 -49.00 -16.78
C LEU A 213 -0.73 -49.81 -15.72
N PHE A 214 -0.35 -49.18 -14.61
CA PHE A 214 0.36 -49.82 -13.50
C PHE A 214 -0.47 -49.81 -12.21
N ASP A 215 -0.66 -50.99 -11.63
CA ASP A 215 -1.34 -51.15 -10.34
C ASP A 215 -0.71 -52.27 -9.51
N GLY A 216 0.23 -51.89 -8.64
CA GLY A 216 0.93 -52.84 -7.76
C GLY A 216 0.08 -53.43 -6.63
N VAL A 217 0.55 -54.53 -6.02
CA VAL A 217 -0.16 -55.30 -4.98
C VAL A 217 0.15 -54.92 -3.53
N GLN A 218 1.07 -53.99 -3.33
CA GLN A 218 1.55 -53.61 -2.01
C GLN A 218 1.90 -52.13 -1.98
N ASP A 219 1.95 -51.57 -0.78
CA ASP A 219 2.50 -50.24 -0.59
C ASP A 219 3.96 -50.20 -1.07
N GLU A 220 4.31 -49.07 -1.68
CA GLU A 220 5.61 -48.79 -2.31
C GLU A 220 5.92 -49.64 -3.55
N ALA A 221 4.92 -50.30 -4.15
CA ALA A 221 5.10 -50.89 -5.47
C ALA A 221 5.56 -49.82 -6.47
N ALA A 222 6.62 -50.13 -7.20
CA ALA A 222 7.41 -49.15 -7.92
C ALA A 222 7.29 -49.28 -9.45
N LEU A 223 7.23 -48.13 -10.12
CA LEU A 223 7.32 -48.02 -11.57
C LEU A 223 8.48 -47.09 -11.93
N ASN A 224 9.43 -47.60 -12.70
CA ASN A 224 10.51 -46.81 -13.29
C ASN A 224 10.33 -46.73 -14.81
N VAL A 225 10.33 -45.51 -15.34
CA VAL A 225 10.20 -45.22 -16.78
C VAL A 225 11.42 -44.43 -17.21
N THR A 226 12.16 -44.87 -18.23
CA THR A 226 13.38 -44.19 -18.68
C THR A 226 13.45 -44.13 -20.20
N ASN A 227 13.61 -42.94 -20.78
CA ASN A 227 13.68 -42.73 -22.23
C ASN A 227 12.48 -43.34 -22.98
N VAL A 228 11.25 -43.06 -22.51
CA VAL A 228 10.03 -43.59 -23.12
C VAL A 228 9.26 -42.48 -23.82
N THR A 229 8.75 -42.76 -25.02
CA THR A 229 7.98 -41.80 -25.82
C THR A 229 6.54 -42.27 -25.98
N PHE A 230 5.60 -41.37 -25.77
CA PHE A 230 4.17 -41.54 -26.04
C PHE A 230 3.73 -40.52 -27.10
N THR A 231 3.09 -41.01 -28.16
CA THR A 231 2.56 -40.19 -29.26
C THR A 231 1.13 -40.61 -29.54
N ASP A 232 0.25 -39.64 -29.83
CA ASP A 232 -1.14 -39.86 -30.22
C ASP A 232 -1.93 -40.76 -29.25
N SER A 233 -1.59 -40.73 -27.95
CA SER A 233 -2.21 -41.60 -26.93
C SER A 233 -3.48 -40.97 -26.35
N ARG A 234 -4.42 -41.77 -25.82
CA ARG A 234 -5.51 -41.17 -25.00
C ARG A 234 -4.98 -40.76 -23.64
N ASP A 235 -4.38 -41.71 -22.93
CA ASP A 235 -3.66 -41.52 -21.66
C ASP A 235 -2.25 -42.16 -21.74
N ALA A 236 -1.17 -41.41 -21.51
CA ALA A 236 0.18 -41.96 -21.62
C ALA A 236 0.52 -42.89 -20.45
N LEU A 237 0.28 -42.41 -19.22
CA LEU A 237 0.58 -43.16 -17.99
C LEU A 237 -0.58 -43.08 -17.00
N TYR A 238 -1.04 -44.24 -16.53
CA TYR A 238 -2.06 -44.37 -15.48
C TYR A 238 -1.54 -45.26 -14.35
N VAL A 239 -1.31 -44.67 -13.18
CA VAL A 239 -0.86 -45.37 -11.96
C VAL A 239 -1.92 -45.37 -10.86
N GLY A 240 -2.13 -46.55 -10.26
CA GLY A 240 -2.93 -46.69 -9.04
C GLY A 240 -4.44 -46.69 -9.26
N SER A 241 -4.92 -47.22 -10.39
CA SER A 241 -6.35 -47.18 -10.77
C SER A 241 -7.32 -47.78 -9.74
N VAL A 242 -6.88 -48.69 -8.87
CA VAL A 242 -7.71 -49.27 -7.79
C VAL A 242 -7.64 -48.46 -6.49
N GLY A 243 -6.71 -47.52 -6.37
CA GLY A 243 -6.59 -46.57 -5.25
C GLY A 243 -6.31 -47.21 -3.88
N LYS A 244 -5.91 -48.49 -3.85
CA LYS A 244 -5.75 -49.27 -2.61
C LYS A 244 -4.39 -49.11 -1.96
N TYR A 245 -3.33 -49.03 -2.76
CA TYR A 245 -1.94 -49.04 -2.30
C TYR A 245 -1.23 -47.75 -2.67
N LYS A 246 -0.20 -47.39 -1.90
CA LYS A 246 0.67 -46.27 -2.24
C LYS A 246 1.70 -46.71 -3.29
N HIS A 247 1.82 -46.03 -4.42
CA HIS A 247 2.83 -46.36 -5.44
C HIS A 247 4.03 -45.42 -5.41
N SER A 248 5.20 -45.89 -5.85
CA SER A 248 6.38 -45.06 -6.09
C SER A 248 6.64 -44.99 -7.59
N VAL A 249 6.74 -43.79 -8.17
CA VAL A 249 6.93 -43.63 -9.62
C VAL A 249 8.14 -42.75 -9.88
N THR A 250 9.07 -43.23 -10.70
CA THR A 250 10.18 -42.42 -11.21
C THR A 250 10.16 -42.45 -12.73
N ALA A 251 10.05 -41.29 -13.38
CA ALA A 251 10.19 -41.16 -14.82
C ALA A 251 11.36 -40.23 -15.16
N THR A 252 12.19 -40.60 -16.13
CA THR A 252 13.35 -39.80 -16.56
C THR A 252 13.48 -39.79 -18.08
N GLY A 253 13.64 -38.62 -18.69
CA GLY A 253 13.79 -38.48 -20.14
C GLY A 253 12.54 -38.93 -20.93
N MET A 254 11.35 -38.74 -20.36
CA MET A 254 10.09 -39.17 -20.95
C MET A 254 9.47 -38.07 -21.82
N THR A 255 8.92 -38.43 -22.98
CA THR A 255 8.23 -37.50 -23.88
C THR A 255 6.80 -37.95 -24.10
N VAL A 256 5.84 -37.04 -23.95
CA VAL A 256 4.42 -37.26 -24.27
C VAL A 256 3.97 -36.20 -25.25
N SER A 257 3.35 -36.60 -26.36
CA SER A 257 2.84 -35.68 -27.38
C SER A 257 1.47 -36.10 -27.88
N ASN A 258 0.61 -35.11 -28.13
CA ASN A 258 -0.74 -35.28 -28.70
C ASN A 258 -1.62 -36.24 -27.89
N SER A 259 -1.84 -35.91 -26.60
CA SER A 259 -2.72 -36.69 -25.73
C SER A 259 -4.17 -36.26 -25.87
N SER A 260 -5.04 -37.17 -26.33
CA SER A 260 -6.45 -36.83 -26.60
C SER A 260 -7.31 -36.69 -25.34
N SER A 261 -6.84 -37.18 -24.19
CA SER A 261 -7.45 -36.99 -22.86
C SER A 261 -6.44 -36.45 -21.85
N HIS A 262 -5.66 -37.30 -21.16
CA HIS A 262 -4.69 -36.87 -20.15
C HIS A 262 -3.29 -37.36 -20.52
N ALA A 263 -2.23 -36.73 -20.06
CA ALA A 263 -0.89 -37.33 -20.24
C ALA A 263 -0.59 -38.28 -19.08
N LEU A 264 -0.45 -37.75 -17.85
CA LEU A 264 -0.04 -38.54 -16.68
C LEU A 264 -1.09 -38.49 -15.57
N LEU A 265 -1.57 -39.65 -15.12
CA LEU A 265 -2.58 -39.81 -14.07
C LEU A 265 -2.02 -40.60 -12.88
N PHE A 266 -1.97 -39.96 -11.71
CA PHE A 266 -1.45 -40.54 -10.48
C PHE A 266 -2.49 -40.57 -9.36
N TYR A 267 -2.76 -41.76 -8.83
CA TYR A 267 -3.63 -41.98 -7.67
C TYR A 267 -2.83 -42.63 -6.55
N ASN A 268 -2.82 -42.01 -5.37
CA ASN A 268 -2.06 -42.46 -4.20
C ASN A 268 -0.57 -42.73 -4.50
N ALA A 269 0.11 -41.84 -5.23
CA ALA A 269 1.49 -42.07 -5.68
C ALA A 269 2.50 -41.04 -5.15
N ASP A 270 3.71 -41.49 -4.87
CA ASP A 270 4.91 -40.68 -4.65
C ASP A 270 5.70 -40.64 -5.96
N VAL A 271 5.63 -39.51 -6.66
CA VAL A 271 6.06 -39.38 -8.06
C VAL A 271 7.29 -38.47 -8.14
N THR A 272 8.28 -38.87 -8.92
CA THR A 272 9.42 -38.04 -9.32
C THR A 272 9.56 -38.07 -10.84
N LEU A 273 9.41 -36.90 -11.47
CA LEU A 273 9.58 -36.70 -12.90
C LEU A 273 10.85 -35.87 -13.14
N ASN A 274 11.80 -36.42 -13.89
CA ASN A 274 13.04 -35.74 -14.25
C ASN A 274 13.11 -35.58 -15.77
N GLU A 275 13.33 -34.36 -16.27
CA GLU A 275 13.54 -34.12 -17.71
C GLU A 275 12.39 -34.69 -18.56
N VAL A 276 11.15 -34.36 -18.20
CA VAL A 276 9.93 -34.84 -18.87
C VAL A 276 9.33 -33.73 -19.72
N SER A 277 9.01 -34.03 -20.98
CA SER A 277 8.36 -33.09 -21.91
C SER A 277 6.95 -33.57 -22.25
N ILE A 278 5.95 -32.71 -22.11
CA ILE A 278 4.54 -32.99 -22.42
C ILE A 278 4.02 -31.89 -23.34
N THR A 279 3.59 -32.25 -24.54
CA THR A 279 3.02 -31.30 -25.51
C THR A 279 1.65 -31.73 -26.01
N ASP A 280 0.80 -30.75 -26.34
CA ASP A 280 -0.48 -30.94 -27.03
C ASP A 280 -1.41 -31.90 -26.27
N THR A 281 -1.92 -31.48 -25.11
CA THR A 281 -2.78 -32.32 -24.25
C THR A 281 -4.17 -31.71 -24.05
N ASN A 282 -5.22 -32.46 -24.35
CA ASN A 282 -6.60 -31.94 -24.23
C ASN A 282 -7.10 -31.79 -22.77
N GLY A 283 -6.53 -32.53 -21.83
CA GLY A 283 -6.92 -32.51 -20.43
C GLY A 283 -5.76 -32.12 -19.53
N TYR A 284 -5.60 -32.81 -18.40
CA TYR A 284 -4.43 -32.63 -17.54
C TYR A 284 -3.18 -33.20 -18.19
N ALA A 285 -2.11 -32.41 -18.25
CA ALA A 285 -0.79 -32.96 -18.54
C ALA A 285 -0.28 -33.78 -17.35
N ILE A 286 -0.45 -33.27 -16.13
CA ILE A 286 -0.14 -34.02 -14.90
C ILE A 286 -1.30 -33.93 -13.93
N TYR A 287 -1.82 -35.07 -13.50
CA TYR A 287 -2.85 -35.18 -12.47
C TYR A 287 -2.34 -35.98 -11.26
N GLY A 288 -2.60 -35.47 -10.05
CA GLY A 288 -2.37 -36.17 -8.79
C GLY A 288 -3.52 -35.96 -7.81
N ASP A 289 -3.99 -37.04 -7.18
CA ASP A 289 -5.04 -36.98 -6.16
C ASP A 289 -4.55 -36.41 -4.81
N LEU A 290 -5.42 -36.42 -3.79
CA LEU A 290 -5.11 -35.85 -2.46
C LEU A 290 -3.99 -36.61 -1.72
N ALA A 291 -3.83 -37.89 -2.01
CA ALA A 291 -2.82 -38.74 -1.38
C ALA A 291 -1.45 -38.62 -2.08
N SER A 292 -1.43 -38.15 -3.33
CA SER A 292 -0.23 -38.08 -4.14
C SER A 292 0.72 -36.93 -3.76
N LYS A 293 2.02 -37.19 -3.89
CA LYS A 293 3.10 -36.19 -3.81
C LYS A 293 3.88 -36.23 -5.11
N VAL A 294 4.05 -35.08 -5.76
CA VAL A 294 4.68 -35.01 -7.09
C VAL A 294 5.89 -34.09 -7.05
N ARG A 295 7.05 -34.63 -7.46
CA ARG A 295 8.30 -33.90 -7.64
C ARG A 295 8.59 -33.71 -9.12
N LEU A 296 8.83 -32.47 -9.53
CA LEU A 296 9.03 -32.07 -10.92
C LEU A 296 10.41 -31.42 -11.05
N ASN A 297 11.33 -32.07 -11.76
CA ASN A 297 12.70 -31.58 -11.96
C ASN A 297 12.96 -31.41 -13.46
N GLY A 298 13.02 -30.17 -13.95
CA GLY A 298 13.22 -29.89 -15.38
C GLY A 298 12.09 -30.42 -16.25
N VAL A 299 10.84 -30.09 -15.90
CA VAL A 299 9.65 -30.60 -16.61
C VAL A 299 9.08 -29.50 -17.51
N ASP A 300 8.83 -29.82 -18.77
CA ASP A 300 8.23 -28.92 -19.74
C ASP A 300 6.79 -29.36 -20.09
N VAL A 301 5.83 -28.46 -19.94
CA VAL A 301 4.43 -28.67 -20.33
C VAL A 301 4.02 -27.54 -21.27
N ASN A 302 3.59 -27.89 -22.47
CA ASN A 302 3.20 -26.92 -23.49
C ASN A 302 1.90 -27.30 -24.19
N ASN A 303 1.06 -26.30 -24.45
CA ASN A 303 -0.19 -26.44 -25.22
C ASN A 303 -1.17 -27.43 -24.58
N THR A 304 -1.83 -27.00 -23.51
CA THR A 304 -2.85 -27.80 -22.81
C THR A 304 -4.22 -27.13 -22.86
N THR A 305 -5.27 -27.87 -23.21
CA THR A 305 -6.64 -27.31 -23.13
C THR A 305 -7.26 -27.45 -21.73
N GLY A 306 -6.77 -28.42 -20.94
CA GLY A 306 -7.08 -28.55 -19.51
C GLY A 306 -6.03 -27.87 -18.61
N VAL A 307 -6.16 -28.06 -17.29
CA VAL A 307 -5.14 -27.54 -16.34
C VAL A 307 -3.82 -28.27 -16.58
N SER A 308 -2.73 -27.55 -16.76
CA SER A 308 -1.45 -28.17 -17.14
C SER A 308 -0.95 -29.12 -16.03
N VAL A 309 -0.86 -28.63 -14.80
CA VAL A 309 -0.49 -29.45 -13.63
C VAL A 309 -1.57 -29.34 -12.56
N TYR A 310 -2.27 -30.43 -12.26
CA TYR A 310 -3.33 -30.47 -11.26
C TYR A 310 -3.03 -31.52 -10.18
N VAL A 311 -2.51 -31.09 -9.03
CA VAL A 311 -2.16 -32.01 -7.94
C VAL A 311 -2.84 -31.55 -6.65
N ILE A 312 -3.78 -32.36 -6.16
CA ILE A 312 -4.56 -32.04 -4.95
C ILE A 312 -3.72 -32.24 -3.67
N GLY A 313 -2.74 -33.15 -3.69
CA GLY A 313 -1.85 -33.43 -2.56
C GLY A 313 -0.78 -32.34 -2.35
N SER A 314 0.45 -32.57 -2.83
CA SER A 314 1.55 -31.60 -2.73
C SER A 314 2.47 -31.63 -3.95
N ILE A 315 2.98 -30.46 -4.36
CA ILE A 315 3.94 -30.31 -5.45
C ILE A 315 5.27 -29.78 -4.90
N GLU A 316 6.37 -30.38 -5.33
CA GLU A 316 7.74 -29.83 -5.20
C GLU A 316 8.32 -29.70 -6.60
N ALA A 317 8.44 -28.48 -7.12
CA ALA A 317 8.94 -28.23 -8.47
C ALA A 317 10.25 -27.44 -8.45
N ASP A 318 11.19 -27.83 -9.31
CA ASP A 318 12.43 -27.13 -9.61
C ASP A 318 12.68 -27.19 -11.14
N GLY A 319 12.64 -26.04 -11.82
CA GLY A 319 12.79 -26.00 -13.27
C GLY A 319 11.53 -26.46 -14.04
N LEU A 320 10.34 -26.15 -13.53
CA LEU A 320 9.07 -26.42 -14.23
C LEU A 320 8.75 -25.30 -15.23
N ASN A 321 8.49 -25.64 -16.49
CA ASN A 321 8.02 -24.69 -17.50
C ASN A 321 6.61 -25.07 -17.96
N VAL A 322 5.65 -24.16 -17.81
CA VAL A 322 4.27 -24.31 -18.28
C VAL A 322 3.97 -23.18 -19.25
N THR A 323 3.69 -23.52 -20.51
CA THR A 323 3.37 -22.52 -21.55
C THR A 323 2.10 -22.87 -22.32
N ASN A 324 1.36 -21.86 -22.74
CA ASN A 324 0.17 -21.99 -23.60
C ASN A 324 -0.91 -22.91 -22.98
N SER A 325 -1.54 -22.47 -21.88
CA SER A 325 -2.65 -23.19 -21.26
C SER A 325 -3.98 -22.48 -21.50
N GLU A 326 -4.96 -23.18 -22.10
CA GLU A 326 -6.33 -22.65 -22.26
C GLU A 326 -7.13 -22.69 -20.95
N ALA A 327 -6.59 -23.31 -19.89
CA ALA A 327 -7.14 -23.30 -18.55
C ALA A 327 -6.14 -22.67 -17.57
N SER A 328 -5.96 -23.26 -16.37
CA SER A 328 -4.96 -22.81 -15.39
C SER A 328 -3.62 -23.52 -15.61
N GLY A 329 -2.51 -22.90 -15.20
CA GLY A 329 -1.18 -23.47 -15.31
C GLY A 329 -0.97 -24.57 -14.27
N VAL A 330 -0.71 -24.18 -13.02
CA VAL A 330 -0.46 -25.09 -11.90
C VAL A 330 -1.51 -24.90 -10.81
N TYR A 331 -2.16 -25.99 -10.47
CA TYR A 331 -3.04 -26.11 -9.31
C TYR A 331 -2.35 -26.97 -8.25
N GLY A 332 -1.77 -26.28 -7.27
CA GLY A 332 -1.07 -26.81 -6.12
C GLY A 332 -2.01 -27.24 -4.98
N GLY A 333 -1.55 -28.23 -4.23
CA GLY A 333 -2.43 -29.03 -3.40
C GLY A 333 -2.71 -28.50 -2.00
N LYS A 334 -3.66 -29.15 -1.32
CA LYS A 334 -4.12 -28.83 0.04
C LYS A 334 -3.07 -29.07 1.12
N LYS A 335 -1.99 -29.83 0.83
CA LYS A 335 -0.92 -30.17 1.79
C LYS A 335 0.31 -29.27 1.68
N GLY A 336 0.21 -28.19 0.90
CA GLY A 336 1.32 -27.27 0.65
C GLY A 336 2.03 -27.57 -0.66
N SER A 337 2.60 -26.55 -1.30
CA SER A 337 3.37 -26.69 -2.55
C SER A 337 4.53 -25.69 -2.59
N THR A 338 5.65 -26.12 -3.18
CA THR A 338 6.85 -25.31 -3.36
C THR A 338 7.29 -25.37 -4.81
N LEU A 339 7.47 -24.21 -5.43
CA LEU A 339 7.91 -24.08 -6.81
C LEU A 339 9.15 -23.17 -6.85
N ARG A 340 10.22 -23.67 -7.46
CA ARG A 340 11.48 -22.97 -7.67
C ARG A 340 11.83 -22.96 -9.15
N ASN A 341 12.52 -21.92 -9.61
CA ASN A 341 12.99 -21.82 -11.00
C ASN A 341 11.88 -22.14 -12.02
N THR A 342 10.65 -21.70 -11.72
CA THR A 342 9.45 -22.10 -12.48
C THR A 342 9.06 -20.97 -13.43
N THR A 343 8.75 -21.32 -14.68
CA THR A 343 8.18 -20.39 -15.66
C THR A 343 6.73 -20.78 -15.94
N VAL A 344 5.78 -19.86 -15.78
CA VAL A 344 4.39 -20.03 -16.21
C VAL A 344 4.00 -18.87 -17.12
N ASP A 345 3.73 -19.16 -18.39
CA ASP A 345 3.48 -18.13 -19.41
C ASP A 345 2.28 -18.47 -20.30
N ASN A 346 1.55 -17.43 -20.71
CA ASN A 346 0.39 -17.51 -21.60
C ASN A 346 -0.69 -18.49 -21.11
N VAL A 347 -1.36 -18.09 -20.02
CA VAL A 347 -2.35 -18.91 -19.32
C VAL A 347 -3.69 -18.17 -19.24
N GLN A 348 -4.78 -18.81 -19.70
CA GLN A 348 -6.13 -18.23 -19.70
C GLN A 348 -6.85 -18.30 -18.33
N GLY A 349 -6.29 -18.98 -17.34
CA GLY A 349 -6.80 -19.08 -15.99
C GLY A 349 -5.82 -18.50 -14.96
N TYR A 350 -5.77 -19.14 -13.79
CA TYR A 350 -4.73 -18.85 -12.80
C TYR A 350 -3.41 -19.44 -13.29
N ALA A 351 -2.30 -18.69 -13.22
CA ALA A 351 -0.99 -19.30 -13.49
C ALA A 351 -0.62 -20.27 -12.35
N LEU A 352 -0.64 -19.79 -11.11
CA LEU A 352 -0.41 -20.59 -9.91
C LEU A 352 -1.61 -20.43 -8.96
N TYR A 353 -2.21 -21.55 -8.56
CA TYR A 353 -3.31 -21.58 -7.60
C TYR A 353 -3.04 -22.62 -6.52
N SER A 354 -3.26 -22.28 -5.24
CA SER A 354 -3.20 -23.25 -4.14
C SER A 354 -4.29 -23.03 -3.10
N THR A 355 -4.74 -24.13 -2.49
CA THR A 355 -5.62 -24.10 -1.31
C THR A 355 -4.87 -24.38 0.00
N GLY A 356 -3.64 -24.90 -0.05
CA GLY A 356 -2.72 -24.99 1.07
C GLY A 356 -1.63 -23.92 0.99
N ASP A 357 -0.58 -24.07 1.80
CA ASP A 357 0.57 -23.15 1.75
C ASP A 357 1.22 -23.17 0.36
N LEU A 358 1.69 -22.02 -0.10
CA LEU A 358 2.33 -21.89 -1.40
C LEU A 358 3.62 -21.08 -1.27
N THR A 359 4.72 -21.68 -1.68
CA THR A 359 6.01 -20.99 -1.80
C THR A 359 6.42 -20.95 -3.26
N VAL A 360 6.70 -19.76 -3.78
CA VAL A 360 7.19 -19.50 -5.13
C VAL A 360 8.51 -18.75 -5.02
N ALA A 361 9.59 -19.33 -5.54
CA ALA A 361 10.91 -18.73 -5.46
C ALA A 361 11.60 -18.72 -6.83
N ASP A 362 12.35 -17.66 -7.13
CA ASP A 362 13.20 -17.55 -8.32
C ASP A 362 12.44 -17.87 -9.62
N SER A 363 11.18 -17.43 -9.71
CA SER A 363 10.23 -17.87 -10.74
C SER A 363 9.67 -16.71 -11.55
N LYS A 364 9.19 -17.01 -12.76
CA LYS A 364 8.58 -16.04 -13.67
C LYS A 364 7.15 -16.45 -14.00
N VAL A 365 6.22 -15.52 -13.81
CA VAL A 365 4.81 -15.69 -14.19
C VAL A 365 4.39 -14.54 -15.09
N SER A 366 3.93 -14.83 -16.31
CA SER A 366 3.56 -13.78 -17.26
C SER A 366 2.37 -14.14 -18.15
N ASN A 367 1.76 -13.12 -18.77
CA ASN A 367 0.71 -13.29 -19.77
C ASN A 367 -0.48 -14.11 -19.24
N THR A 368 -1.01 -13.74 -18.08
CA THR A 368 -2.16 -14.41 -17.46
C THR A 368 -3.43 -13.56 -17.62
N THR A 369 -4.56 -14.19 -17.95
CA THR A 369 -5.84 -13.45 -18.07
C THR A 369 -6.57 -13.30 -16.72
N SER A 370 -6.21 -14.12 -15.74
CA SER A 370 -6.75 -14.08 -14.37
C SER A 370 -5.65 -13.65 -13.37
N THR A 371 -5.79 -14.03 -12.10
CA THR A 371 -4.75 -13.79 -11.09
C THR A 371 -3.53 -14.66 -11.36
N SER A 372 -2.34 -14.07 -11.30
CA SER A 372 -1.10 -14.77 -11.62
C SER A 372 -0.73 -15.79 -10.52
N ILE A 373 -0.70 -15.36 -9.25
CA ILE A 373 -0.42 -16.24 -8.10
C ILE A 373 -1.53 -16.09 -7.06
N TYR A 374 -2.22 -17.18 -6.73
CA TYR A 374 -3.36 -17.15 -5.81
C TYR A 374 -3.30 -18.24 -4.73
N ALA A 375 -3.40 -17.86 -3.45
CA ALA A 375 -3.59 -18.76 -2.31
C ALA A 375 -4.88 -18.46 -1.52
N VAL A 376 -5.70 -19.46 -1.21
CA VAL A 376 -7.04 -19.23 -0.58
C VAL A 376 -7.09 -19.47 0.92
N ARG A 377 -6.22 -20.31 1.51
CA ARG A 377 -6.28 -20.64 2.95
C ARG A 377 -4.93 -20.88 3.59
N GLY A 378 -3.92 -21.25 2.80
CA GLY A 378 -2.55 -21.34 3.27
C GLY A 378 -1.81 -20.02 3.11
N ASN A 379 -0.67 -19.93 3.79
CA ASN A 379 0.21 -18.79 3.68
C ASN A 379 0.87 -18.77 2.30
N LEU A 380 1.07 -17.57 1.76
CA LEU A 380 1.70 -17.34 0.46
C LEU A 380 3.05 -16.67 0.66
N THR A 381 4.11 -17.29 0.17
CA THR A 381 5.45 -16.72 0.15
C THR A 381 5.96 -16.63 -1.28
N VAL A 382 6.32 -15.44 -1.73
CA VAL A 382 6.90 -15.18 -3.06
C VAL A 382 8.23 -14.47 -2.89
N THR A 383 9.31 -15.03 -3.42
CA THR A 383 10.67 -14.49 -3.28
C THR A 383 11.45 -14.52 -4.58
N GLY A 384 12.28 -13.52 -4.88
CA GLY A 384 13.19 -13.56 -6.03
C GLY A 384 12.49 -13.68 -7.39
N SER A 385 11.21 -13.30 -7.49
CA SER A 385 10.34 -13.69 -8.61
C SER A 385 9.90 -12.49 -9.46
N GLU A 386 9.43 -12.76 -10.68
CA GLU A 386 8.85 -11.77 -11.60
C GLU A 386 7.39 -12.15 -11.90
N VAL A 387 6.47 -11.18 -11.76
CA VAL A 387 5.08 -11.30 -12.20
C VAL A 387 4.76 -10.14 -13.14
N SER A 388 4.44 -10.44 -14.40
CA SER A 388 4.32 -9.43 -15.44
C SER A 388 3.18 -9.65 -16.43
N ASP A 389 2.80 -8.59 -17.15
CA ASP A 389 1.95 -8.63 -18.35
C ASP A 389 0.62 -9.38 -18.15
N SER A 390 -0.09 -9.11 -17.05
CA SER A 390 -1.26 -9.89 -16.65
C SER A 390 -2.51 -9.04 -16.45
N LEU A 391 -3.66 -9.59 -16.86
CA LEU A 391 -4.94 -8.87 -16.80
C LEU A 391 -5.56 -8.86 -15.39
N GLY A 392 -5.17 -9.79 -14.53
CA GLY A 392 -5.64 -9.86 -13.15
C GLY A 392 -4.67 -9.29 -12.12
N THR A 393 -4.91 -9.63 -10.86
CA THR A 393 -3.99 -9.33 -9.76
C THR A 393 -2.71 -10.15 -9.90
N GLY A 394 -1.55 -9.56 -9.63
CA GLY A 394 -0.28 -10.28 -9.63
C GLY A 394 -0.24 -11.36 -8.53
N ILE A 395 -0.30 -10.93 -7.27
CA ILE A 395 -0.27 -11.81 -6.10
C ILE A 395 -1.56 -11.60 -5.29
N TYR A 396 -2.32 -12.66 -5.08
CA TYR A 396 -3.54 -12.63 -4.28
C TYR A 396 -3.52 -13.69 -3.19
N ALA A 397 -3.90 -13.31 -1.97
CA ALA A 397 -4.31 -14.29 -0.96
C ALA A 397 -5.63 -13.97 -0.26
N THR A 398 -6.28 -15.03 0.22
CA THR A 398 -7.41 -14.95 1.14
C THR A 398 -7.10 -15.78 2.38
N TYR A 399 -7.46 -15.29 3.57
CA TYR A 399 -7.34 -15.97 4.88
C TYR A 399 -5.93 -16.38 5.38
N GLY A 400 -4.92 -16.54 4.52
CA GLY A 400 -3.54 -16.87 4.88
C GLY A 400 -2.57 -15.72 4.57
N ASP A 401 -1.60 -15.50 5.46
CA ASP A 401 -0.68 -14.36 5.38
C ASP A 401 0.18 -14.38 4.12
N VAL A 402 0.53 -13.18 3.64
CA VAL A 402 1.32 -12.98 2.42
C VAL A 402 2.66 -12.38 2.75
N ILE A 403 3.71 -13.01 2.25
CA ILE A 403 5.09 -12.53 2.33
C ILE A 403 5.63 -12.39 0.91
N VAL A 404 6.04 -11.19 0.50
CA VAL A 404 6.65 -10.94 -0.81
C VAL A 404 8.00 -10.26 -0.62
N ARG A 405 9.07 -10.85 -1.15
CA ARG A 405 10.43 -10.29 -1.08
C ARG A 405 11.16 -10.35 -2.41
N ASP A 406 12.07 -9.43 -2.66
CA ASP A 406 12.97 -9.48 -3.84
C ASP A 406 12.22 -9.73 -5.16
N THR A 407 11.06 -9.09 -5.33
CA THR A 407 10.09 -9.43 -6.39
C THR A 407 9.74 -8.22 -7.25
N LEU A 408 9.67 -8.45 -8.56
CA LEU A 408 9.20 -7.48 -9.55
C LEU A 408 7.74 -7.78 -9.93
N LEU A 409 6.88 -6.78 -9.78
CA LEU A 409 5.47 -6.80 -10.18
C LEU A 409 5.25 -5.69 -11.21
N GLU A 410 4.94 -6.03 -12.45
CA GLU A 410 4.85 -5.02 -13.52
C GLU A 410 3.76 -5.23 -14.57
N ARG A 411 3.20 -4.14 -15.09
CA ARG A 411 2.20 -4.17 -16.18
C ARG A 411 1.00 -5.05 -15.84
N LEU A 412 0.33 -4.71 -14.74
CA LEU A 412 -0.82 -5.44 -14.22
C LEU A 412 -2.10 -4.60 -14.30
N ASP A 413 -3.17 -5.16 -14.86
CA ASP A 413 -4.44 -4.44 -15.07
C ASP A 413 -5.31 -4.33 -13.79
N SER A 414 -4.96 -5.05 -12.71
CA SER A 414 -5.62 -4.97 -11.40
C SER A 414 -4.62 -4.57 -10.32
N HIS A 415 -4.50 -5.34 -9.23
CA HIS A 415 -3.60 -5.03 -8.12
C HIS A 415 -2.22 -5.70 -8.29
N GLY A 416 -1.17 -5.10 -7.71
CA GLY A 416 0.14 -5.77 -7.60
C GLY A 416 0.06 -6.92 -6.59
N VAL A 417 -0.09 -6.57 -5.32
CA VAL A 417 -0.37 -7.50 -4.22
C VAL A 417 -1.71 -7.16 -3.59
N TYR A 418 -2.56 -8.17 -3.42
CA TYR A 418 -3.84 -8.04 -2.73
C TYR A 418 -4.01 -9.15 -1.69
N ALA A 419 -4.48 -8.80 -0.51
CA ALA A 419 -4.86 -9.78 0.50
C ALA A 419 -6.19 -9.42 1.14
N SER A 420 -7.03 -10.44 1.36
CA SER A 420 -8.32 -10.29 2.03
C SER A 420 -8.32 -11.12 3.30
N THR A 421 -8.51 -10.47 4.45
CA THR A 421 -8.48 -11.06 5.80
C THR A 421 -7.16 -11.75 6.17
N ALA A 422 -6.06 -11.33 5.53
CA ALA A 422 -4.72 -11.87 5.68
C ALA A 422 -3.71 -10.74 5.64
N SER A 423 -2.71 -10.75 6.54
CA SER A 423 -1.73 -9.66 6.61
C SER A 423 -0.74 -9.75 5.46
N ILE A 424 -0.30 -8.59 4.98
CA ILE A 424 0.72 -8.48 3.93
C ILE A 424 2.02 -8.00 4.57
N THR A 425 3.10 -8.72 4.32
CA THR A 425 4.47 -8.29 4.60
C THR A 425 5.25 -8.19 3.30
N VAL A 426 5.83 -7.04 3.02
CA VAL A 426 6.67 -6.82 1.83
C VAL A 426 8.02 -6.22 2.18
N SER A 427 9.06 -6.57 1.43
CA SER A 427 10.39 -5.96 1.52
C SER A 427 11.15 -6.13 0.21
N ASP A 428 11.95 -5.14 -0.21
CA ASP A 428 12.79 -5.25 -1.42
C ASP A 428 12.00 -5.61 -2.69
N ILE A 429 10.84 -4.98 -2.89
CA ILE A 429 9.99 -5.18 -4.07
C ILE A 429 9.93 -3.94 -4.95
N THR A 430 9.74 -4.17 -6.25
CA THR A 430 9.39 -3.12 -7.23
C THR A 430 8.00 -3.40 -7.78
N VAL A 431 7.10 -2.43 -7.67
CA VAL A 431 5.73 -2.52 -8.19
C VAL A 431 5.49 -1.37 -9.16
N ARG A 432 5.30 -1.66 -10.44
CA ARG A 432 5.22 -0.62 -11.48
C ARG A 432 4.19 -0.87 -12.57
N ASP A 433 3.70 0.22 -13.16
CA ASP A 433 2.74 0.17 -14.28
C ASP A 433 1.47 -0.63 -13.90
N ILE A 434 0.81 -0.21 -12.82
CA ILE A 434 -0.35 -0.90 -12.24
C ILE A 434 -1.63 -0.08 -12.44
N ARG A 435 -2.68 -0.67 -13.03
CA ARG A 435 -3.95 0.05 -13.20
C ARG A 435 -4.80 0.13 -11.92
N GLY A 436 -4.63 -0.81 -11.00
CA GLY A 436 -5.30 -0.83 -9.69
C GLY A 436 -4.44 -0.24 -8.58
N THR A 437 -4.35 -0.94 -7.45
CA THR A 437 -3.52 -0.55 -6.29
C THR A 437 -2.26 -1.38 -6.25
N ALA A 438 -1.11 -0.77 -5.93
CA ALA A 438 0.17 -1.49 -5.89
C ALA A 438 0.16 -2.58 -4.81
N VAL A 439 -0.15 -2.21 -3.57
CA VAL A 439 -0.30 -3.15 -2.44
C VAL A 439 -1.55 -2.83 -1.66
N TYR A 440 -2.47 -3.79 -1.55
CA TYR A 440 -3.76 -3.60 -0.91
C TYR A 440 -4.09 -4.69 0.13
N ALA A 441 -4.14 -4.29 1.40
CA ALA A 441 -4.59 -5.11 2.52
C ALA A 441 -6.07 -4.79 2.86
N TYR A 442 -6.96 -5.77 2.67
CA TYR A 442 -8.37 -5.64 3.06
C TYR A 442 -8.62 -6.43 4.35
N ARG A 443 -9.15 -5.75 5.38
CA ARG A 443 -9.38 -6.29 6.73
C ARG A 443 -8.16 -6.96 7.33
N SER A 444 -7.02 -6.29 7.21
CA SER A 444 -5.71 -6.84 7.54
C SER A 444 -4.64 -5.75 7.64
N HIS A 445 -3.49 -6.09 8.22
CA HIS A 445 -2.37 -5.17 8.35
C HIS A 445 -1.46 -5.23 7.12
N LEU A 446 -0.89 -4.09 6.77
CA LEU A 446 0.16 -3.98 5.77
C LEU A 446 1.45 -3.54 6.46
N VAL A 447 2.47 -4.38 6.34
CA VAL A 447 3.82 -4.13 6.88
C VAL A 447 4.80 -4.07 5.73
N VAL A 448 5.50 -2.94 5.61
CA VAL A 448 6.71 -2.83 4.79
C VAL A 448 7.91 -2.92 5.74
N GLU A 449 8.61 -4.06 5.70
CA GLU A 449 9.79 -4.27 6.53
C GLU A 449 10.99 -3.50 5.95
N PRO A 450 11.89 -2.99 6.80
CA PRO A 450 13.13 -2.38 6.35
C PRO A 450 13.99 -3.41 5.61
N GLY A 451 14.04 -3.28 4.28
CA GLY A 451 14.85 -4.11 3.38
C GLY A 451 16.23 -3.52 3.08
N THR A 452 17.00 -4.20 2.24
CA THR A 452 18.34 -3.76 1.81
C THR A 452 18.28 -2.67 0.73
N VAL A 453 17.26 -2.74 -0.12
CA VAL A 453 17.01 -1.86 -1.27
C VAL A 453 15.78 -0.96 -1.02
N GLY A 454 14.82 -1.44 -0.21
CA GLY A 454 13.56 -0.74 0.08
C GLY A 454 12.45 -1.12 -0.90
N VAL A 455 11.30 -0.46 -0.78
CA VAL A 455 10.14 -0.72 -1.66
C VAL A 455 9.96 0.45 -2.63
N LEU A 456 9.93 0.14 -3.93
CA LEU A 456 9.69 1.10 -5.01
C LEU A 456 8.30 0.87 -5.61
N ILE A 457 7.47 1.92 -5.62
CA ILE A 457 6.16 1.92 -6.27
C ILE A 457 6.12 3.07 -7.27
N GLU A 458 5.86 2.77 -8.55
CA GLU A 458 5.82 3.79 -9.60
C GLU A 458 4.70 3.55 -10.62
N ASN A 459 4.18 4.63 -11.23
CA ASN A 459 3.20 4.56 -12.32
C ASN A 459 1.93 3.74 -11.95
N VAL A 460 1.19 4.20 -10.95
CA VAL A 460 0.00 3.50 -10.45
C VAL A 460 -1.25 4.36 -10.66
N ASP A 461 -2.25 3.82 -11.36
CA ASP A 461 -3.51 4.55 -11.62
C ASP A 461 -4.44 4.59 -10.39
N GLY A 462 -4.24 3.72 -9.41
CA GLY A 462 -4.95 3.70 -8.12
C GLY A 462 -4.09 4.22 -6.97
N SER A 463 -4.08 3.49 -5.84
CA SER A 463 -3.27 3.86 -4.67
C SER A 463 -1.94 3.11 -4.64
N GLY A 464 -0.92 3.68 -3.98
CA GLY A 464 0.35 2.99 -3.76
C GLY A 464 0.19 1.89 -2.70
N LEU A 465 0.20 2.29 -1.43
CA LEU A 465 -0.10 1.45 -0.28
C LEU A 465 -1.53 1.73 0.20
N TYR A 466 -2.34 0.69 0.34
CA TYR A 466 -3.72 0.83 0.82
C TYR A 466 -4.04 -0.23 1.87
N SER A 467 -4.63 0.20 2.98
CA SER A 467 -5.24 -0.70 3.95
C SER A 467 -6.66 -0.28 4.32
N THR A 468 -7.54 -1.26 4.50
CA THR A 468 -8.93 -1.09 4.96
C THR A 468 -9.15 -1.95 6.20
N ASP A 469 -9.71 -1.37 7.27
CA ASP A 469 -9.93 -2.05 8.56
C ASP A 469 -8.64 -2.68 9.13
N GLY A 470 -7.49 -2.05 8.90
CA GLY A 470 -6.19 -2.45 9.43
C GLY A 470 -5.12 -1.38 9.21
N SER A 471 -4.05 -1.44 9.98
CA SER A 471 -3.00 -0.41 9.97
C SER A 471 -1.96 -0.62 8.86
N ILE A 472 -1.34 0.48 8.43
CA ILE A 472 -0.13 0.49 7.60
C ILE A 472 1.05 0.83 8.51
N LEU A 473 2.07 -0.02 8.49
CA LEU A 473 3.40 0.27 9.02
C LEU A 473 4.39 0.18 7.87
N ALA A 474 4.99 1.30 7.47
CA ALA A 474 5.88 1.33 6.33
C ALA A 474 7.17 2.09 6.61
N GLU A 475 8.30 1.46 6.31
CA GLU A 475 9.64 2.04 6.42
C GLU A 475 10.41 1.85 5.09
N ASN A 476 11.22 2.83 4.70
CA ASN A 476 12.09 2.78 3.50
C ASN A 476 11.30 2.57 2.19
N VAL A 477 10.40 3.50 1.90
CA VAL A 477 9.46 3.43 0.77
C VAL A 477 9.63 4.63 -0.16
N THR A 478 9.73 4.36 -1.46
CA THR A 478 9.68 5.38 -2.52
C THR A 478 8.41 5.16 -3.35
N ILE A 479 7.55 6.18 -3.43
CA ILE A 479 6.30 6.14 -4.19
C ILE A 479 6.26 7.32 -5.15
N THR A 480 6.16 7.09 -6.45
CA THR A 480 6.10 8.17 -7.44
C THR A 480 5.07 7.93 -8.54
N ASN A 481 4.59 9.02 -9.17
CA ASN A 481 3.64 8.99 -10.28
C ASN A 481 2.37 8.17 -9.97
N ILE A 482 1.60 8.65 -8.99
CA ILE A 482 0.38 7.99 -8.50
C ILE A 482 -0.85 8.82 -8.86
N ARG A 483 -1.82 8.22 -9.54
CA ARG A 483 -3.06 8.93 -9.92
C ARG A 483 -4.14 8.95 -8.85
N GLY A 484 -4.01 8.11 -7.81
CA GLY A 484 -4.85 8.10 -6.61
C GLY A 484 -4.13 8.66 -5.39
N THR A 485 -4.14 7.92 -4.28
CA THR A 485 -3.46 8.29 -3.02
C THR A 485 -2.19 7.46 -2.85
N ALA A 486 -1.05 8.05 -2.52
CA ALA A 486 0.18 7.28 -2.39
C ALA A 486 0.14 6.31 -1.20
N VAL A 487 -0.26 6.78 -0.01
CA VAL A 487 -0.48 5.95 1.18
C VAL A 487 -1.86 6.23 1.77
N TYR A 488 -2.72 5.21 1.86
CA TYR A 488 -4.10 5.36 2.32
C TYR A 488 -4.44 4.36 3.43
N GLY A 489 -4.75 4.84 4.64
CA GLY A 489 -5.30 4.04 5.73
C GLY A 489 -6.79 4.33 5.93
N TYR A 490 -7.65 3.33 5.81
CA TYR A 490 -9.09 3.45 6.02
C TYR A 490 -9.52 2.63 7.23
N TYR A 491 -9.94 3.30 8.32
CA TYR A 491 -10.21 2.72 9.64
C TYR A 491 -9.01 2.02 10.30
N GLY A 492 -7.78 2.44 9.99
CA GLY A 492 -6.56 1.95 10.62
C GLY A 492 -5.46 3.01 10.55
N ASP A 493 -4.51 2.92 11.49
CA ASP A 493 -3.44 3.89 11.61
C ASP A 493 -2.45 3.79 10.45
N VAL A 494 -1.85 4.92 10.08
CA VAL A 494 -0.76 5.02 9.12
C VAL A 494 0.49 5.45 9.86
N ASN A 495 1.50 4.58 9.92
CA ASN A 495 2.81 4.85 10.46
C ASN A 495 3.84 4.78 9.32
N LEU A 496 4.40 5.92 8.94
CA LEU A 496 5.30 6.02 7.81
C LEU A 496 6.64 6.62 8.24
N LYS A 497 7.73 5.93 7.90
CA LYS A 497 9.08 6.36 8.21
C LYS A 497 10.02 6.25 7.01
N ASN A 498 10.93 7.22 6.86
CA ASN A 498 11.94 7.24 5.81
C ASN A 498 11.32 6.99 4.42
N ALA A 499 10.43 7.90 4.01
CA ALA A 499 9.66 7.74 2.78
C ALA A 499 9.82 8.94 1.84
N GLN A 500 9.86 8.65 0.54
CA GLN A 500 9.92 9.63 -0.53
C GLN A 500 8.66 9.50 -1.38
N ILE A 501 7.82 10.52 -1.42
CA ILE A 501 6.55 10.51 -2.15
C ILE A 501 6.51 11.68 -3.13
N SER A 502 6.38 11.42 -4.42
CA SER A 502 6.38 12.46 -5.45
C SER A 502 5.33 12.25 -6.54
N GLU A 503 4.96 13.33 -7.24
CA GLU A 503 4.11 13.27 -8.44
C GLU A 503 2.76 12.56 -8.19
N VAL A 504 2.01 13.01 -7.18
CA VAL A 504 0.73 12.39 -6.79
C VAL A 504 -0.44 13.28 -7.19
N ILE A 505 -1.39 12.73 -7.93
CA ILE A 505 -2.59 13.49 -8.34
C ILE A 505 -3.58 13.68 -7.17
N GLY A 506 -3.68 12.69 -6.29
CA GLY A 506 -4.52 12.76 -5.09
C GLY A 506 -3.76 13.27 -3.86
N THR A 507 -3.91 12.57 -2.73
CA THR A 507 -3.23 12.90 -1.47
C THR A 507 -1.97 12.06 -1.32
N ALA A 508 -0.89 12.62 -0.78
CA ALA A 508 0.34 11.84 -0.57
C ALA A 508 0.13 10.82 0.55
N VAL A 509 -0.27 11.28 1.74
CA VAL A 509 -0.58 10.41 2.89
C VAL A 509 -1.97 10.75 3.43
N TYR A 510 -2.85 9.75 3.52
CA TYR A 510 -4.21 9.93 3.98
C TYR A 510 -4.60 8.89 5.04
N GLY A 511 -4.93 9.36 6.25
CA GLY A 511 -5.61 8.58 7.28
C GLY A 511 -7.10 8.94 7.36
N TYR A 512 -7.97 7.94 7.24
CA TYR A 512 -9.42 8.09 7.39
C TYR A 512 -9.89 7.31 8.61
N PHE A 513 -10.28 8.00 9.69
CA PHE A 513 -10.62 7.49 11.02
C PHE A 513 -9.48 6.79 11.79
N GLY A 514 -8.28 6.71 11.23
CA GLY A 514 -7.07 6.24 11.92
C GLY A 514 -6.07 7.38 12.09
N ASN A 515 -5.14 7.23 13.02
CA ASN A 515 -4.11 8.23 13.27
C ASN A 515 -3.03 8.20 12.17
N VAL A 516 -2.40 9.34 11.90
CA VAL A 516 -1.29 9.47 10.97
C VAL A 516 -0.04 9.84 11.75
N THR A 517 1.00 9.03 11.68
CA THR A 517 2.31 9.30 12.27
C THR A 517 3.38 9.24 11.20
N VAL A 518 4.17 10.32 11.09
CA VAL A 518 5.23 10.45 10.07
C VAL A 518 6.55 10.92 10.68
N SER A 519 7.65 10.36 10.17
CA SER A 519 9.03 10.77 10.50
C SER A 519 9.95 10.52 9.30
N ASP A 520 10.86 11.44 8.96
CA ASP A 520 11.73 11.28 7.78
C ASP A 520 10.92 11.11 6.46
N VAL A 521 9.86 11.90 6.30
CA VAL A 521 8.95 11.80 5.14
C VAL A 521 9.06 13.04 4.27
N HIS A 522 9.41 12.83 3.01
CA HIS A 522 9.57 13.90 2.02
C HIS A 522 8.51 13.75 0.93
N VAL A 523 7.71 14.79 0.78
CA VAL A 523 6.56 14.84 -0.14
C VAL A 523 6.78 15.98 -1.14
N SER A 524 6.70 15.70 -2.44
CA SER A 524 6.80 16.74 -3.48
C SER A 524 5.78 16.59 -4.61
N ASP A 525 5.40 17.70 -5.23
CA ASP A 525 4.63 17.73 -6.48
C ASP A 525 3.28 16.99 -6.36
N ILE A 526 2.44 17.52 -5.45
CA ILE A 526 1.16 16.92 -5.08
C ILE A 526 0.01 17.79 -5.58
N TYR A 527 -0.83 17.22 -6.44
CA TYR A 527 -2.01 17.92 -6.97
C TYR A 527 -3.19 17.96 -5.98
N GLY A 528 -3.10 17.23 -4.86
CA GLY A 528 -4.02 17.31 -3.73
C GLY A 528 -3.36 17.85 -2.47
N THR A 529 -3.54 17.14 -1.35
CA THR A 529 -2.98 17.49 -0.04
C THR A 529 -1.70 16.68 0.21
N GLY A 530 -0.69 17.29 0.85
CA GLY A 530 0.51 16.57 1.27
C GLY A 530 0.17 15.45 2.25
N ILE A 531 -0.08 15.81 3.51
CA ILE A 531 -0.41 14.85 4.57
C ILE A 531 -1.77 15.23 5.16
N TYR A 532 -2.70 14.28 5.17
CA TYR A 532 -4.07 14.50 5.60
C TYR A 532 -4.54 13.45 6.61
N SER A 533 -5.10 13.90 7.73
CA SER A 533 -5.82 13.07 8.68
C SER A 533 -7.28 13.51 8.80
N TYR A 534 -8.23 12.60 8.57
CA TYR A 534 -9.65 12.82 8.77
C TYR A 534 -10.15 11.98 9.93
N ARG A 535 -10.63 12.62 11.00
CA ARG A 535 -11.16 11.96 12.21
C ARG A 535 -10.14 11.08 12.96
N GLY A 536 -8.86 11.37 12.81
CA GLY A 536 -7.77 10.81 13.57
C GLY A 536 -6.74 11.89 13.88
N ASP A 537 -5.85 11.61 14.82
CA ASP A 537 -4.80 12.55 15.20
C ASP A 537 -3.63 12.48 14.21
N MET A 538 -2.91 13.59 14.07
CA MET A 538 -1.68 13.66 13.28
C MET A 538 -0.48 13.92 14.18
N THR A 539 0.58 13.14 14.01
CA THR A 539 1.87 13.32 14.68
C THR A 539 2.98 13.40 13.63
N VAL A 540 3.70 14.52 13.61
CA VAL A 540 4.86 14.75 12.74
C VAL A 540 6.09 14.93 13.61
N THR A 541 7.14 14.16 13.34
CA THR A 541 8.42 14.26 14.07
C THR A 541 9.57 14.37 13.08
N PRO A 542 10.64 15.12 13.39
CA PRO A 542 11.71 15.40 12.43
C PRO A 542 12.49 14.14 12.01
N GLY A 543 12.69 13.17 12.91
CA GLY A 543 13.58 12.04 12.63
C GLY A 543 15.03 12.47 12.37
N ASP A 544 15.74 11.77 11.49
CA ASP A 544 17.12 12.05 11.07
C ASP A 544 17.21 13.02 9.86
N THR A 545 16.25 12.99 8.93
CA THR A 545 16.27 13.75 7.66
C THR A 545 15.21 14.86 7.60
N GLY A 546 14.32 14.95 8.58
CA GLY A 546 13.24 15.94 8.61
C GLY A 546 11.98 15.46 7.87
N VAL A 547 10.88 16.19 8.07
CA VAL A 547 9.66 16.05 7.26
C VAL A 547 9.53 17.26 6.36
N THR A 548 9.38 17.04 5.04
CA THR A 548 9.21 18.13 4.08
C THR A 548 7.98 17.93 3.21
N VAL A 549 7.22 19.01 2.96
CA VAL A 549 6.15 19.02 1.95
C VAL A 549 6.37 20.19 1.00
N THR A 550 6.55 19.91 -0.29
CA THR A 550 6.84 20.91 -1.31
C THR A 550 5.86 20.81 -2.48
N ASN A 551 5.39 21.94 -3.01
CA ASN A 551 4.49 21.99 -4.18
C ASN A 551 3.18 21.20 -3.96
N ALA A 552 2.34 21.64 -3.01
CA ALA A 552 1.01 21.05 -2.79
C ALA A 552 -0.11 21.99 -3.28
N GLU A 553 -1.01 21.50 -4.15
CA GLU A 553 -2.11 22.31 -4.72
C GLU A 553 -3.26 22.60 -3.72
N THR A 554 -3.22 21.99 -2.53
CA THR A 554 -4.14 22.34 -1.43
C THR A 554 -3.37 22.68 -0.17
N TYR A 555 -3.28 21.74 0.77
CA TYR A 555 -2.65 21.93 2.08
C TYR A 555 -1.32 21.18 2.16
N GLY A 556 -0.39 21.70 2.95
CA GLY A 556 0.82 20.96 3.33
C GLY A 556 0.49 19.84 4.31
N LEU A 557 0.07 20.25 5.51
CA LEU A 557 -0.46 19.38 6.58
C LEU A 557 -1.91 19.76 6.87
N TYR A 558 -2.79 18.76 6.97
CA TYR A 558 -4.19 18.99 7.29
C TYR A 558 -4.74 17.93 8.25
N THR A 559 -5.38 18.36 9.33
CA THR A 559 -6.21 17.50 10.17
C THR A 559 -7.63 18.03 10.23
N TYR A 560 -8.62 17.17 9.98
CA TYR A 560 -10.03 17.49 10.14
C TYR A 560 -10.62 16.63 11.24
N THR A 561 -11.14 17.24 12.29
CA THR A 561 -11.78 16.60 13.46
C THR A 561 -10.85 15.64 14.21
N GLY A 562 -9.64 16.10 14.54
CA GLY A 562 -8.60 15.43 15.33
C GLY A 562 -7.51 16.44 15.72
N ASP A 563 -6.61 16.06 16.62
CA ASP A 563 -5.53 16.95 17.07
C ASP A 563 -4.28 16.80 16.18
N MET A 564 -3.46 17.85 16.09
CA MET A 564 -2.17 17.81 15.41
C MET A 564 -1.05 18.22 16.37
N LEU A 565 -0.04 17.36 16.46
CA LEU A 565 1.25 17.65 17.07
C LEU A 565 2.33 17.52 15.99
N ALA A 566 2.98 18.63 15.62
CA ALA A 566 3.99 18.62 14.58
C ALA A 566 5.25 19.41 14.97
N GLU A 567 6.40 18.76 14.87
CA GLU A 567 7.70 19.34 15.23
C GLU A 567 8.69 19.16 14.07
N GLY A 568 9.58 20.13 13.86
CA GLY A 568 10.78 19.92 13.05
C GLY A 568 10.53 19.66 11.57
N PHE A 569 9.65 20.42 10.93
CA PHE A 569 9.24 20.20 9.54
C PHE A 569 9.38 21.46 8.66
N THR A 570 9.43 21.25 7.35
CA THR A 570 9.45 22.33 6.35
C THR A 570 8.31 22.17 5.36
N ILE A 571 7.54 23.23 5.12
CA ILE A 571 6.48 23.29 4.10
C ILE A 571 6.76 24.45 3.17
N THR A 572 6.78 24.20 1.87
CA THR A 572 7.05 25.23 0.87
C THR A 572 6.10 25.11 -0.31
N ASN A 573 5.64 26.26 -0.82
CA ASN A 573 4.83 26.35 -2.02
C ASN A 573 3.53 25.52 -1.92
N THR A 574 2.63 25.96 -1.04
CA THR A 574 1.27 25.40 -0.96
C THR A 574 0.28 26.38 -1.58
N ARG A 575 -0.66 25.90 -2.40
CA ARG A 575 -1.62 26.82 -3.04
C ARG A 575 -2.67 27.35 -2.06
N ASN A 576 -2.97 26.62 -1.00
CA ASN A 576 -3.88 27.05 0.05
C ASN A 576 -3.09 27.32 1.34
N THR A 577 -3.22 26.46 2.36
CA THR A 577 -2.66 26.72 3.69
C THR A 577 -1.51 25.75 3.98
N GLY A 578 -0.43 26.23 4.57
CA GLY A 578 0.71 25.40 4.95
C GLY A 578 0.30 24.31 5.95
N VAL A 579 -0.19 24.73 7.12
CA VAL A 579 -0.66 23.86 8.20
C VAL A 579 -2.08 24.23 8.61
N LEU A 580 -3.00 23.26 8.59
CA LEU A 580 -4.40 23.45 8.96
C LEU A 580 -4.89 22.39 9.94
N VAL A 581 -5.56 22.81 11.01
CA VAL A 581 -6.45 21.96 11.80
C VAL A 581 -7.84 22.54 11.78
N SER A 582 -8.86 21.69 11.56
CA SER A 582 -10.26 22.06 11.73
C SER A 582 -10.89 21.21 12.82
N TYR A 583 -11.58 21.84 13.78
CA TYR A 583 -12.30 21.17 14.87
C TYR A 583 -11.39 20.30 15.76
N GLY A 584 -10.22 20.82 16.14
CA GLY A 584 -9.21 20.13 16.96
C GLY A 584 -8.08 21.05 17.38
N ASN A 585 -7.20 20.59 18.25
CA ASN A 585 -6.08 21.40 18.74
C ASN A 585 -4.88 21.33 17.79
N LEU A 586 -4.20 22.46 17.62
CA LEU A 586 -2.97 22.56 16.82
C LEU A 586 -1.79 22.93 17.72
N THR A 587 -0.79 22.05 17.80
CA THR A 587 0.51 22.34 18.42
C THR A 587 1.62 22.15 17.41
N VAL A 588 2.36 23.21 17.11
CA VAL A 588 3.48 23.19 16.17
C VAL A 588 4.72 23.85 16.75
N SER A 589 5.88 23.25 16.48
CA SER A 589 7.17 23.87 16.84
C SER A 589 8.28 23.60 15.84
N ASP A 590 9.32 24.43 15.89
CA ASP A 590 10.60 24.20 15.20
C ASP A 590 10.42 24.00 13.68
N CYS A 591 9.54 24.77 13.05
CA CYS A 591 9.15 24.58 11.66
C CYS A 591 9.37 25.80 10.78
N GLU A 592 9.45 25.56 9.47
CA GLU A 592 9.51 26.59 8.44
C GLU A 592 8.33 26.41 7.46
N VAL A 593 7.51 27.45 7.28
CA VAL A 593 6.37 27.45 6.36
C VAL A 593 6.47 28.64 5.42
N THR A 594 6.72 28.38 4.13
CA THR A 594 6.98 29.42 3.13
C THR A 594 6.09 29.28 1.91
N GLU A 595 5.82 30.40 1.22
CA GLU A 595 5.13 30.43 -0.07
C GLU A 595 3.73 29.77 -0.02
N SER A 596 2.90 30.10 0.96
CA SER A 596 1.53 29.55 1.09
C SER A 596 0.48 30.52 0.54
N GLY A 597 -0.38 30.07 -0.38
CA GLY A 597 -1.34 30.96 -1.08
C GLY A 597 -2.48 31.52 -0.22
N SER A 598 -2.67 31.00 0.99
CA SER A 598 -3.59 31.48 2.02
C SER A 598 -2.80 31.62 3.33
N HIS A 599 -3.14 30.90 4.40
CA HIS A 599 -2.46 31.03 5.68
C HIS A 599 -1.17 30.21 5.75
N GLY A 600 -0.20 30.65 6.57
CA GLY A 600 0.95 29.82 6.93
C GLY A 600 0.52 28.70 7.86
N ILE A 601 0.15 29.07 9.09
CA ILE A 601 -0.32 28.15 10.15
C ILE A 601 -1.71 28.59 10.60
N TYR A 602 -2.69 27.69 10.55
CA TYR A 602 -4.09 28.01 10.84
C TYR A 602 -4.81 26.96 11.68
N GLY A 603 -5.29 27.38 12.85
CA GLY A 603 -6.29 26.65 13.64
C GLY A 603 -7.70 27.17 13.35
N GLN A 604 -8.61 26.30 12.95
CA GLN A 604 -10.03 26.60 12.79
C GLN A 604 -10.81 25.81 13.85
N GLU A 605 -11.19 26.50 14.93
CA GLU A 605 -11.72 25.96 16.17
C GLU A 605 -10.67 25.15 16.97
N GLY A 606 -10.75 25.23 18.31
CA GLY A 606 -9.80 24.59 19.23
C GLY A 606 -8.72 25.54 19.77
N ASP A 607 -7.70 24.99 20.42
CA ASP A 607 -6.54 25.75 20.89
C ASP A 607 -5.40 25.71 19.87
N LEU A 608 -4.63 26.80 19.80
CA LEU A 608 -3.47 26.95 18.93
C LEU A 608 -2.21 27.26 19.76
N SER A 609 -1.16 26.48 19.56
CA SER A 609 0.18 26.72 20.11
C SER A 609 1.23 26.64 19.00
N VAL A 610 1.96 27.74 18.79
CA VAL A 610 3.01 27.87 17.77
C VAL A 610 4.28 28.36 18.47
N THR A 611 5.40 27.65 18.32
CA THR A 611 6.65 27.99 19.02
C THR A 611 7.90 27.81 18.16
N ASN A 612 8.80 28.79 18.15
CA ASN A 612 10.08 28.71 17.43
C ASN A 612 9.89 28.39 15.92
N CYS A 613 9.04 29.16 15.25
CA CYS A 613 8.66 28.93 13.85
C CYS A 613 9.05 30.10 12.95
N VAL A 614 9.31 29.81 11.68
CA VAL A 614 9.48 30.81 10.63
C VAL A 614 8.35 30.67 9.63
N VAL A 615 7.66 31.78 9.34
CA VAL A 615 6.59 31.84 8.33
C VAL A 615 6.89 32.97 7.35
N SER A 616 6.93 32.70 6.06
CA SER A 616 7.15 33.76 5.07
C SER A 616 6.33 33.62 3.78
N ASP A 617 6.14 34.74 3.09
CA ASP A 617 5.57 34.79 1.74
C ASP A 617 4.17 34.13 1.67
N VAL A 618 3.25 34.58 2.52
CA VAL A 618 1.91 33.98 2.65
C VAL A 618 0.80 34.91 2.15
N GLY A 619 -0.15 34.36 1.40
CA GLY A 619 -1.28 35.09 0.80
C GLY A 619 -2.39 35.50 1.78
N GLY A 620 -2.27 35.07 3.03
CA GLY A 620 -3.22 35.26 4.12
C GLY A 620 -2.51 35.74 5.38
N ALA A 621 -2.80 35.10 6.50
CA ALA A 621 -2.14 35.40 7.76
C ALA A 621 -0.92 34.49 7.95
N GLY A 622 0.14 35.00 8.59
CA GLY A 622 1.27 34.18 9.02
C GLY A 622 0.81 33.08 9.96
N VAL A 623 0.23 33.49 11.08
CA VAL A 623 -0.40 32.61 12.08
C VAL A 623 -1.84 33.05 12.32
N ALA A 624 -2.79 32.13 12.28
CA ALA A 624 -4.20 32.41 12.53
C ALA A 624 -4.86 31.39 13.46
N LEU A 625 -5.75 31.89 14.32
CA LEU A 625 -6.78 31.11 15.02
C LEU A 625 -8.15 31.74 14.77
N SER A 626 -9.14 30.94 14.41
CA SER A 626 -10.54 31.37 14.38
C SER A 626 -11.42 30.47 15.25
N GLU A 627 -12.32 31.09 16.01
CA GLU A 627 -13.38 30.38 16.77
C GLU A 627 -12.81 29.37 17.80
N GLY A 628 -11.70 29.74 18.45
CA GLY A 628 -10.99 28.93 19.45
C GLY A 628 -11.22 29.35 20.91
N ALA A 629 -10.44 28.80 21.83
CA ALA A 629 -10.41 29.30 23.22
C ALA A 629 -9.12 30.08 23.53
N LEU A 630 -7.96 29.61 23.06
CA LEU A 630 -6.67 30.27 23.28
C LEU A 630 -5.73 30.13 22.07
N ALA A 631 -5.11 31.24 21.66
CA ALA A 631 -3.95 31.25 20.78
C ALA A 631 -2.69 31.61 21.57
N THR A 632 -1.67 30.75 21.54
CA THR A 632 -0.32 31.02 22.06
C THR A 632 0.68 31.03 20.91
N VAL A 633 1.35 32.15 20.68
CA VAL A 633 2.36 32.33 19.64
C VAL A 633 3.64 32.84 20.27
N THR A 634 4.71 32.04 20.23
CA THR A 634 5.96 32.33 20.95
C THR A 634 7.18 32.15 20.07
N ASP A 635 8.11 33.11 20.08
CA ASP A 635 9.37 33.04 19.32
C ASP A 635 9.16 32.77 17.83
N VAL A 636 8.25 33.53 17.19
CA VAL A 636 7.87 33.33 15.78
C VAL A 636 8.35 34.51 14.92
N SER A 637 8.98 34.20 13.78
CA SER A 637 9.34 35.19 12.75
C SER A 637 8.35 35.12 11.59
N ILE A 638 7.70 36.24 11.27
CA ILE A 638 6.76 36.35 10.15
C ILE A 638 7.24 37.43 9.17
N THR A 639 7.39 37.07 7.90
CA THR A 639 7.81 38.00 6.85
C THR A 639 6.85 37.96 5.67
N ASP A 640 6.44 39.11 5.16
CA ASP A 640 5.64 39.23 3.92
C ASP A 640 4.32 38.41 3.96
N ALA A 641 3.42 38.80 4.87
CA ALA A 641 2.06 38.27 4.94
C ALA A 641 1.04 39.21 4.27
N ASP A 642 0.31 38.77 3.26
CA ASP A 642 -0.61 39.62 2.48
C ASP A 642 -1.77 40.21 3.31
N THR A 643 -2.12 39.63 4.46
CA THR A 643 -3.17 40.16 5.36
C THR A 643 -2.65 40.49 6.74
N TYR A 644 -2.51 39.51 7.64
CA TYR A 644 -2.14 39.72 9.04
C TYR A 644 -0.83 39.00 9.36
N GLY A 645 0.00 39.54 10.26
CA GLY A 645 1.06 38.74 10.85
C GLY A 645 0.47 37.63 11.71
N VAL A 646 -0.12 38.02 12.84
CA VAL A 646 -0.86 37.14 13.75
C VAL A 646 -2.33 37.56 13.79
N TYR A 647 -3.25 36.62 13.60
CA TYR A 647 -4.68 36.85 13.65
C TYR A 647 -5.38 35.92 14.64
N VAL A 648 -6.08 36.49 15.63
CA VAL A 648 -6.85 35.73 16.62
C VAL A 648 -8.29 36.24 16.61
N LYS A 649 -9.24 35.35 16.33
CA LYS A 649 -10.66 35.67 16.25
C LYS A 649 -11.47 34.84 17.22
N ASP A 650 -12.28 35.54 18.03
CA ASP A 650 -13.19 35.00 19.04
C ASP A 650 -12.47 34.10 20.08
N ALA A 651 -11.23 34.47 20.43
CA ALA A 651 -10.36 33.76 21.38
C ALA A 651 -9.37 34.75 22.03
N ASP A 652 -8.82 34.37 23.18
CA ASP A 652 -7.74 35.13 23.82
C ASP A 652 -6.40 34.86 23.12
N GLY A 653 -5.56 35.89 22.99
CA GLY A 653 -4.27 35.81 22.32
C GLY A 653 -3.11 36.12 23.25
N VAL A 654 -2.22 35.15 23.42
CA VAL A 654 -0.93 35.29 24.12
C VAL A 654 0.19 35.28 23.08
N VAL A 655 0.84 36.43 22.88
CA VAL A 655 1.85 36.62 21.83
C VAL A 655 3.15 37.11 22.45
N SER A 656 4.24 36.37 22.26
CA SER A 656 5.54 36.73 22.83
C SER A 656 6.72 36.41 21.93
N GLY A 657 7.77 37.23 21.94
CA GLY A 657 8.99 36.98 21.15
C GLY A 657 8.74 37.00 19.64
N VAL A 658 7.71 37.72 19.18
CA VAL A 658 7.31 37.72 17.76
C VAL A 658 8.00 38.86 17.01
N THR A 659 8.69 38.52 15.93
CA THR A 659 9.21 39.49 14.98
C THR A 659 8.40 39.42 13.69
N MET A 660 7.85 40.56 13.27
CA MET A 660 7.03 40.66 12.08
C MET A 660 7.54 41.78 11.18
N THR A 661 7.77 41.44 9.90
CA THR A 661 8.20 42.38 8.86
C THR A 661 7.27 42.29 7.66
N THR A 662 6.58 43.39 7.37
CA THR A 662 5.60 43.54 6.29
C THR A 662 4.32 42.72 6.46
N SER A 663 3.19 43.40 6.54
CA SER A 663 1.88 42.79 6.27
C SER A 663 0.98 43.71 5.45
N GLY A 664 0.09 43.16 4.64
CA GLY A 664 -0.86 43.97 3.89
C GLY A 664 -1.91 44.69 4.75
N SER A 665 -2.16 44.22 5.97
CA SER A 665 -3.08 44.82 6.95
C SER A 665 -2.42 44.95 8.33
N GLN A 666 -3.01 44.45 9.41
CA GLN A 666 -2.45 44.57 10.77
C GLN A 666 -1.26 43.63 11.02
N GLY A 667 -0.32 44.05 11.87
CA GLY A 667 0.74 43.18 12.36
C GLY A 667 0.19 42.07 13.25
N ILE A 668 -0.38 42.44 14.40
CA ILE A 668 -1.08 41.54 15.32
C ILE A 668 -2.53 42.03 15.45
N TYR A 669 -3.50 41.17 15.18
CA TYR A 669 -4.91 41.49 15.29
C TYR A 669 -5.67 40.46 16.13
N ILE A 670 -6.22 40.91 17.26
CA ILE A 670 -7.08 40.12 18.14
C ILE A 670 -8.49 40.73 18.10
N THR A 671 -9.52 39.90 17.91
CA THR A 671 -10.91 40.36 17.91
C THR A 671 -11.81 39.40 18.67
N GLY A 672 -12.68 39.92 19.54
CA GLY A 672 -13.61 39.10 20.33
C GLY A 672 -12.96 38.36 21.51
N GLY A 673 -11.76 38.76 21.92
CA GLY A 673 -11.02 38.22 23.06
C GLY A 673 -9.90 39.17 23.50
N ASP A 674 -9.25 38.86 24.61
CA ASP A 674 -8.24 39.70 25.24
C ASP A 674 -6.84 39.41 24.66
N GLY A 675 -5.97 40.43 24.64
CA GLY A 675 -4.61 40.33 24.15
C GLY A 675 -3.56 40.50 25.25
N GLU A 676 -2.69 39.51 25.42
CA GLU A 676 -1.46 39.59 26.22
C GLU A 676 -0.26 39.51 25.29
N ILE A 677 0.36 40.65 25.01
CA ILE A 677 1.40 40.81 24.00
C ILE A 677 2.66 41.36 24.65
N THR A 678 3.78 40.64 24.55
CA THR A 678 5.06 41.08 25.15
C THR A 678 6.26 40.76 24.27
N ASP A 679 7.31 41.58 24.29
CA ASP A 679 8.54 41.34 23.54
C ASP A 679 8.27 41.10 22.04
N VAL A 680 7.65 42.09 21.40
CA VAL A 680 7.29 42.00 19.97
C VAL A 680 7.91 43.12 19.16
N THR A 681 8.33 42.81 17.95
CA THR A 681 8.75 43.81 16.95
C THR A 681 7.84 43.72 15.73
N VAL A 682 7.13 44.80 15.42
CA VAL A 682 6.22 44.88 14.27
C VAL A 682 6.65 46.03 13.37
N SER A 683 6.93 45.71 12.10
CA SER A 683 7.33 46.71 11.12
C SER A 683 6.62 46.52 9.78
N GLY A 684 6.30 47.63 9.10
CA GLY A 684 5.78 47.58 7.72
C GLY A 684 4.34 47.05 7.60
N ALA A 685 3.53 47.11 8.67
CA ALA A 685 2.13 46.73 8.60
C ALA A 685 1.30 47.77 7.82
N GLY A 686 0.49 47.35 6.86
CA GLY A 686 -0.33 48.22 6.02
C GLY A 686 -1.46 48.95 6.77
N SER A 687 -1.84 48.47 7.95
CA SER A 687 -2.78 49.12 8.87
C SER A 687 -2.14 49.29 10.25
N SER A 688 -2.78 48.85 11.33
CA SER A 688 -2.22 49.00 12.67
C SER A 688 -1.10 48.00 12.97
N GLY A 689 -0.15 48.40 13.82
CA GLY A 689 0.88 47.47 14.31
C GLY A 689 0.25 46.38 15.18
N VAL A 690 -0.40 46.80 16.26
CA VAL A 690 -1.21 45.95 17.14
C VAL A 690 -2.64 46.48 17.15
N GLN A 691 -3.62 45.59 16.97
CA GLN A 691 -5.03 45.92 17.04
C GLN A 691 -5.79 44.93 17.93
N VAL A 692 -6.61 45.46 18.85
CA VAL A 692 -7.59 44.69 19.61
C VAL A 692 -9.00 45.27 19.41
N THR A 693 -9.94 44.42 19.00
CA THR A 693 -11.34 44.80 18.80
C THR A 693 -12.25 43.97 19.67
N THR A 694 -12.98 44.59 20.59
CA THR A 694 -13.87 43.89 21.55
C THR A 694 -13.07 42.96 22.46
N GLY A 695 -12.29 43.56 23.36
CA GLY A 695 -11.36 42.89 24.27
C GLY A 695 -10.35 43.89 24.83
N ASP A 696 -9.74 43.55 25.95
CA ASP A 696 -8.72 44.36 26.62
C ASP A 696 -7.32 44.02 26.09
N LEU A 697 -6.41 44.99 26.13
CA LEU A 697 -5.02 44.83 25.70
C LEU A 697 -4.07 45.00 26.89
N THR A 698 -3.17 44.04 27.08
CA THR A 698 -1.91 44.21 27.83
C THR A 698 -0.76 44.12 26.84
N LEU A 699 0.02 45.20 26.72
CA LEU A 699 1.16 45.32 25.82
C LEU A 699 2.40 45.76 26.59
N SER A 700 3.47 44.98 26.53
CA SER A 700 4.77 45.31 27.13
C SER A 700 5.95 45.04 26.19
N GLU A 701 7.06 45.75 26.38
CA GLU A 701 8.34 45.48 25.70
C GLU A 701 8.21 45.40 24.16
N ALA A 702 7.41 46.29 23.57
CA ALA A 702 7.09 46.25 22.14
C ALA A 702 7.82 47.34 21.36
N THR A 703 8.25 47.03 20.13
CA THR A 703 8.79 47.99 19.18
C THR A 703 7.95 47.96 17.89
N ILE A 704 7.31 49.08 17.55
CA ILE A 704 6.39 49.18 16.41
C ILE A 704 6.81 50.33 15.51
N GLY A 705 6.92 50.10 14.20
CA GLY A 705 7.37 51.13 13.26
C GLY A 705 6.89 50.95 11.83
N ASN A 706 6.92 52.02 11.06
CA ASN A 706 6.58 52.05 9.64
C ASN A 706 5.21 51.44 9.33
N VAL A 707 4.20 51.75 10.15
CA VAL A 707 2.84 51.22 9.97
C VAL A 707 1.90 52.23 9.28
N GLY A 708 0.98 51.73 8.46
CA GLY A 708 0.03 52.54 7.69
C GLY A 708 -1.15 53.11 8.48
N GLY A 709 -1.40 52.57 9.67
CA GLY A 709 -2.45 53.00 10.60
C GLY A 709 -1.88 53.43 11.95
N ASP A 710 -2.59 53.13 13.04
CA ASP A 710 -2.09 53.39 14.40
C ASP A 710 -1.06 52.32 14.83
N ALA A 711 -0.01 52.69 15.56
CA ALA A 711 0.91 51.68 16.10
C ALA A 711 0.17 50.72 17.05
N VAL A 712 -0.72 51.25 17.90
CA VAL A 712 -1.63 50.48 18.74
C VAL A 712 -3.05 51.01 18.60
N TYR A 713 -4.01 50.13 18.29
CA TYR A 713 -5.43 50.46 18.19
C TYR A 713 -6.32 49.53 19.04
N VAL A 714 -7.07 50.10 19.98
CA VAL A 714 -8.05 49.37 20.80
C VAL A 714 -9.43 50.03 20.65
N SER A 715 -10.37 49.34 20.03
CA SER A 715 -11.65 49.96 19.63
C SER A 715 -12.80 49.81 20.65
N ASN A 716 -12.83 48.73 21.42
CA ASN A 716 -13.85 48.46 22.45
C ASN A 716 -13.21 47.66 23.58
N GLY A 717 -12.41 48.35 24.40
CA GLY A 717 -11.68 47.76 25.52
C GLY A 717 -10.72 48.78 26.15
N ASP A 718 -10.14 48.38 27.26
CA ASP A 718 -9.11 49.13 27.96
C ASP A 718 -7.72 48.62 27.55
N ALA A 719 -6.69 49.46 27.75
CA ALA A 719 -5.32 49.12 27.40
C ALA A 719 -4.35 49.41 28.55
N LEU A 720 -3.54 48.41 28.91
CA LEU A 720 -2.35 48.53 29.73
C LEU A 720 -1.13 48.45 28.81
N ILE A 721 -0.40 49.56 28.69
CA ILE A 721 0.75 49.68 27.78
C ILE A 721 1.97 50.12 28.58
N SER A 722 3.03 49.31 28.56
CA SER A 722 4.34 49.67 29.13
C SER A 722 5.47 49.40 28.15
N ASP A 723 6.59 50.12 28.28
CA ASP A 723 7.84 49.79 27.58
C ASP A 723 7.70 49.72 26.04
N LEU A 724 6.75 50.49 25.49
CA LEU A 724 6.48 50.54 24.05
C LEU A 724 7.37 51.59 23.38
N GLN A 725 7.92 51.23 22.22
CA GLN A 725 8.65 52.13 21.32
C GLN A 725 7.94 52.20 19.97
N VAL A 726 7.30 53.34 19.68
CA VAL A 726 6.78 53.67 18.36
C VAL A 726 7.82 54.54 17.65
N VAL A 727 8.61 53.92 16.78
CA VAL A 727 9.80 54.54 16.16
C VAL A 727 9.92 54.16 14.68
N ASP A 728 10.68 54.94 13.92
CA ASP A 728 10.99 54.63 12.54
C ASP A 728 12.00 53.48 12.49
N LEU A 729 11.61 52.34 11.93
CA LEU A 729 12.43 51.15 11.76
C LEU A 729 12.93 51.01 10.31
N SER A 730 12.63 51.98 9.44
CA SER A 730 13.17 52.00 8.08
C SER A 730 14.68 52.14 8.13
N SER A 731 15.34 51.56 7.13
CA SER A 731 16.79 51.68 6.98
C SER A 731 17.28 53.12 6.79
N ALA A 732 16.43 54.01 6.25
CA ALA A 732 16.76 55.39 5.97
C ALA A 732 16.45 56.35 7.13
N GLN A 733 15.64 55.91 8.10
CA GLN A 733 15.26 56.70 9.28
C GLN A 733 14.58 58.04 8.91
N ASP A 734 13.89 58.07 7.78
CA ASP A 734 13.19 59.23 7.21
C ASP A 734 11.70 59.01 6.95
N GLU A 735 11.11 57.95 7.51
CA GLU A 735 9.69 57.63 7.41
C GLU A 735 8.94 57.95 8.71
N TYR A 736 7.60 57.96 8.63
CA TYR A 736 6.77 58.01 9.84
C TYR A 736 6.78 56.64 10.52
N SER A 737 6.86 56.65 11.85
CA SER A 737 6.71 55.44 12.66
C SER A 737 5.29 54.87 12.54
N ALA A 738 4.30 55.76 12.46
CA ALA A 738 2.90 55.42 12.22
C ALA A 738 2.17 56.55 11.48
N VAL A 739 1.48 56.20 10.39
CA VAL A 739 0.73 57.15 9.56
C VAL A 739 -0.60 57.56 10.21
N GLY A 740 -1.28 56.65 10.90
CA GLY A 740 -2.52 56.94 11.62
C GLY A 740 -2.26 57.70 12.93
N GLY A 741 -1.51 57.10 13.84
CA GLY A 741 -1.21 57.64 15.16
C GLY A 741 -0.35 56.68 15.99
N GLY A 742 0.16 57.13 17.13
CA GLY A 742 0.90 56.25 18.04
C GLY A 742 -0.04 55.25 18.71
N ILE A 743 -0.89 55.74 19.60
CA ILE A 743 -1.84 54.92 20.37
C ILE A 743 -3.24 55.52 20.23
N ASP A 744 -4.23 54.73 19.78
CA ASP A 744 -5.66 55.05 19.83
C ASP A 744 -6.42 54.00 20.66
N VAL A 745 -6.90 54.41 21.83
CA VAL A 745 -7.65 53.55 22.75
C VAL A 745 -9.01 54.18 23.00
N ARG A 746 -10.06 53.53 22.50
CA ARG A 746 -11.43 54.02 22.62
C ARG A 746 -12.07 53.80 24.00
N GLY A 747 -11.34 53.19 24.93
CA GLY A 747 -11.64 53.10 26.36
C GLY A 747 -10.61 53.83 27.24
N HIS A 748 -10.23 53.22 28.35
CA HIS A 748 -9.21 53.72 29.26
C HIS A 748 -7.80 53.22 28.87
N ALA A 749 -6.83 54.11 28.82
CA ALA A 749 -5.43 53.77 28.53
C ALA A 749 -4.51 54.06 29.73
N LEU A 750 -3.88 53.03 30.29
CA LEU A 750 -2.76 53.17 31.22
C LEU A 750 -1.46 53.01 30.44
N VAL A 751 -0.75 54.13 30.23
CA VAL A 751 0.46 54.19 29.39
C VAL A 751 1.65 54.58 30.25
N THR A 752 2.67 53.72 30.31
CA THR A 752 3.89 53.99 31.08
C THR A 752 5.17 53.68 30.31
N ASN A 753 6.27 54.35 30.65
CA ASN A 753 7.61 54.09 30.09
C ASN A 753 7.63 53.92 28.55
N THR A 754 6.94 54.80 27.83
CA THR A 754 6.67 54.63 26.39
C THR A 754 7.32 55.77 25.59
N LEU A 755 7.87 55.45 24.42
CA LEU A 755 8.37 56.41 23.43
C LEU A 755 7.46 56.38 22.20
N ILE A 756 6.93 57.53 21.80
CA ILE A 756 6.18 57.71 20.55
C ILE A 756 6.84 58.83 19.77
N ASP A 757 7.45 58.50 18.63
CA ASP A 757 8.17 59.45 17.80
C ASP A 757 7.65 59.44 16.37
N LYS A 758 7.69 60.59 15.68
CA LYS A 758 7.42 60.72 14.23
C LYS A 758 6.09 60.10 13.76
N THR A 759 4.98 60.40 14.41
CA THR A 759 3.64 60.00 13.94
C THR A 759 3.05 61.05 12.99
N GLU A 760 2.37 60.65 11.92
CA GLU A 760 1.69 61.64 11.05
C GLU A 760 0.40 62.17 11.69
N GLY A 761 -0.38 61.33 12.38
CA GLY A 761 -1.51 61.79 13.19
C GLY A 761 -1.13 62.15 14.62
N TYR A 762 -1.94 61.67 15.58
CA TYR A 762 -1.73 61.94 17.00
C TYR A 762 -0.67 61.02 17.63
N GLY A 763 -0.03 61.45 18.71
CA GLY A 763 0.79 60.57 19.54
C GLY A 763 -0.08 59.60 20.36
N LEU A 764 -1.00 60.14 21.16
CA LEU A 764 -1.97 59.39 21.96
C LEU A 764 -3.38 59.97 21.81
N TYR A 765 -4.37 59.11 21.56
CA TYR A 765 -5.79 59.43 21.51
C TYR A 765 -6.57 58.46 22.40
N ALA A 766 -7.24 58.95 23.44
CA ALA A 766 -7.98 58.07 24.36
C ALA A 766 -9.27 58.69 24.91
N GLU A 767 -10.24 57.85 25.30
CA GLU A 767 -11.42 58.34 26.03
C GLU A 767 -10.99 58.87 27.40
N SER A 768 -10.11 58.12 28.08
CA SER A 768 -9.42 58.55 29.28
C SER A 768 -8.06 57.89 29.38
N ALA A 769 -7.12 58.51 30.08
CA ALA A 769 -5.78 57.93 30.19
C ALA A 769 -5.06 58.30 31.49
N GLU A 770 -4.21 57.39 31.94
CA GLU A 770 -3.14 57.60 32.92
C GLU A 770 -1.80 57.44 32.22
N VAL A 771 -1.14 58.56 31.91
CA VAL A 771 0.11 58.59 31.15
C VAL A 771 1.26 58.96 32.08
N SER A 772 2.31 58.14 32.11
CA SER A 772 3.49 58.42 32.94
C SER A 772 4.82 58.00 32.32
N TYR A 773 5.87 58.78 32.53
CA TYR A 773 7.21 58.46 31.98
C TYR A 773 7.17 58.20 30.47
N THR A 774 6.38 58.99 29.75
CA THR A 774 6.16 58.82 28.30
C THR A 774 6.75 60.00 27.55
N THR A 775 7.43 59.75 26.43
CA THR A 775 7.86 60.78 25.48
C THR A 775 7.02 60.67 24.22
N ILE A 776 6.40 61.77 23.81
CA ILE A 776 5.62 61.91 22.58
C ILE A 776 6.22 63.07 21.81
N SER A 777 6.90 62.77 20.70
CA SER A 777 7.70 63.73 19.96
C SER A 777 7.54 63.69 18.45
N ASN A 778 7.85 64.82 17.82
CA ASN A 778 7.99 64.96 16.37
C ASN A 778 6.76 64.50 15.56
N GLY A 779 5.57 64.50 16.17
CA GLY A 779 4.32 64.19 15.48
C GLY A 779 3.87 65.36 14.59
N VAL A 780 3.16 65.07 13.48
CA VAL A 780 2.67 66.13 12.58
C VAL A 780 1.36 66.76 13.08
N ASP A 781 0.54 66.04 13.85
CA ASP A 781 -0.68 66.58 14.46
C ASP A 781 -0.52 66.80 15.98
N ARG A 782 -1.33 66.17 16.82
CA ARG A 782 -1.41 66.43 18.28
C ARG A 782 -0.54 65.46 19.07
N GLY A 783 0.05 65.92 20.17
CA GLY A 783 0.74 65.03 21.11
C GLY A 783 -0.23 64.07 21.82
N VAL A 784 -1.03 64.58 22.76
CA VAL A 784 -2.02 63.80 23.52
C VAL A 784 -3.42 64.40 23.34
N THR A 785 -4.42 63.56 23.07
CA THR A 785 -5.84 63.94 23.01
C THR A 785 -6.67 63.05 23.92
N ILE A 786 -7.34 63.66 24.89
CA ILE A 786 -8.35 63.02 25.74
C ILE A 786 -9.73 63.55 25.36
N TYR A 787 -10.59 62.67 24.85
CA TYR A 787 -11.91 63.08 24.32
C TYR A 787 -13.09 62.75 25.25
N GLY A 788 -12.89 61.94 26.29
CA GLY A 788 -13.88 61.63 27.31
C GLY A 788 -13.82 62.54 28.54
N ASN A 789 -14.85 62.48 29.38
CA ASN A 789 -14.95 63.30 30.60
C ASN A 789 -14.46 62.59 31.87
N SER A 790 -13.98 61.36 31.75
CA SER A 790 -13.45 60.60 32.88
C SER A 790 -12.13 61.21 33.38
N ALA A 791 -11.81 60.95 34.65
CA ALA A 791 -10.54 61.42 35.23
C ALA A 791 -9.37 60.91 34.39
N SER A 792 -8.46 61.80 34.04
CA SER A 792 -7.28 61.47 33.24
C SER A 792 -6.08 62.21 33.80
N SER A 793 -4.89 61.62 33.70
CA SER A 793 -3.66 62.24 34.18
C SER A 793 -2.50 62.05 33.21
N ILE A 794 -1.64 63.06 33.11
CA ILE A 794 -0.38 63.02 32.36
C ILE A 794 0.72 63.51 33.30
N THR A 795 1.64 62.63 33.69
CA THR A 795 2.60 62.91 34.76
C THR A 795 4.02 62.44 34.44
N PHE A 796 5.04 63.27 34.68
CA PHE A 796 6.43 62.92 34.33
C PHE A 796 6.63 62.57 32.85
N SER A 797 5.94 63.26 31.96
CA SER A 797 5.98 62.98 30.52
C SER A 797 6.53 64.16 29.72
N ASP A 798 7.07 63.85 28.55
CA ASP A 798 7.59 64.79 27.58
C ASP A 798 6.66 64.82 26.36
N VAL A 799 6.05 65.97 26.07
CA VAL A 799 5.19 66.16 24.88
C VAL A 799 5.78 67.30 24.05
N ILE A 800 6.62 66.94 23.08
CA ILE A 800 7.61 67.83 22.48
C ILE A 800 7.48 67.90 20.96
N ASP A 801 7.62 69.10 20.38
CA ASP A 801 7.79 69.30 18.93
C ASP A 801 6.67 68.68 18.05
N ASN A 802 5.41 68.71 18.51
CA ASN A 802 4.27 68.25 17.71
C ASN A 802 3.68 69.37 16.83
N GLY A 803 3.18 69.03 15.65
CA GLY A 803 2.76 69.98 14.62
C GLY A 803 1.42 70.69 14.85
N SER A 804 0.69 70.34 15.92
CA SER A 804 -0.48 71.09 16.42
C SER A 804 -0.37 71.28 17.94
N TYR A 805 -1.33 70.80 18.71
CA TYR A 805 -1.39 70.96 20.16
C TYR A 805 -0.51 69.92 20.88
N GLY A 806 0.13 70.31 21.99
CA GLY A 806 0.80 69.36 22.87
C GLY A 806 -0.20 68.42 23.54
N VAL A 807 -1.03 68.95 24.43
CA VAL A 807 -2.05 68.20 25.17
C VAL A 807 -3.43 68.82 24.94
N VAL A 808 -4.42 67.99 24.60
CA VAL A 808 -5.81 68.40 24.34
C VAL A 808 -6.77 67.61 25.23
N GLY A 809 -7.62 68.32 25.98
CA GLY A 809 -8.74 67.74 26.71
C GLY A 809 -10.11 68.17 26.18
N VAL A 810 -11.18 67.78 26.88
CA VAL A 810 -12.56 68.05 26.46
C VAL A 810 -13.00 69.49 26.76
N SER A 811 -13.71 70.10 25.81
CA SER A 811 -13.96 71.55 25.75
C SER A 811 -15.03 72.12 26.71
N LYS A 812 -15.75 71.34 27.53
CA LYS A 812 -16.86 71.87 28.36
C LYS A 812 -17.11 71.15 29.70
N GLY A 813 -17.03 71.92 30.80
CA GLY A 813 -17.82 71.78 32.04
C GLY A 813 -17.43 70.69 33.04
N THR A 814 -16.72 69.65 32.62
CA THR A 814 -16.27 68.53 33.47
C THR A 814 -14.95 67.96 32.99
N ASN A 815 -14.03 68.79 32.49
CA ASN A 815 -12.71 68.30 32.09
C ASN A 815 -11.98 67.81 33.35
N GLY A 816 -11.71 66.51 33.44
CA GLY A 816 -10.99 65.85 34.54
C GLY A 816 -9.50 65.62 34.26
N LEU A 817 -8.95 66.21 33.19
CA LEU A 817 -7.56 66.05 32.80
C LEU A 817 -6.63 66.86 33.71
N GLN A 818 -5.72 66.15 34.37
CA GLN A 818 -4.66 66.73 35.20
C GLN A 818 -3.31 66.49 34.55
N VAL A 819 -2.52 67.54 34.37
CA VAL A 819 -1.17 67.45 33.82
C VAL A 819 -0.19 67.87 34.92
N SER A 820 0.77 67.03 35.29
CA SER A 820 1.70 67.38 36.36
C SER A 820 3.14 66.97 36.10
N LYS A 821 4.10 67.80 36.50
CA LYS A 821 5.55 67.47 36.43
C LYS A 821 6.00 66.99 35.03
N SER A 822 5.47 67.61 33.98
CA SER A 822 5.71 67.21 32.58
C SER A 822 6.34 68.36 31.79
N ASN A 823 7.14 68.03 30.77
CA ASN A 823 7.65 69.00 29.81
C ASN A 823 6.73 69.05 28.58
N ILE A 824 6.25 70.24 28.23
CA ILE A 824 5.40 70.44 27.06
C ILE A 824 6.01 71.57 26.24
N THR A 825 6.76 71.22 25.21
CA THR A 825 7.63 72.20 24.53
C THR A 825 7.59 72.11 23.02
N GLY A 826 7.79 73.24 22.34
CA GLY A 826 8.01 73.26 20.89
C GLY A 826 6.81 72.87 20.01
N ASN A 827 5.62 72.69 20.59
CA ASN A 827 4.42 72.36 19.84
C ASN A 827 3.94 73.59 19.03
N TYR A 828 3.53 73.38 17.78
CA TYR A 828 3.22 74.47 16.84
C TYR A 828 2.05 75.35 17.29
N GLU A 829 1.00 74.72 17.86
CA GLU A 829 -0.12 75.41 18.49
C GLU A 829 0.06 75.53 20.01
N TYR A 830 -1.01 75.50 20.80
CA TYR A 830 -0.89 75.63 22.26
C TYR A 830 -0.27 74.37 22.86
N GLY A 831 0.55 74.55 23.89
CA GLY A 831 1.08 73.44 24.68
C GLY A 831 -0.06 72.66 25.35
N VAL A 832 -1.04 73.36 25.94
CA VAL A 832 -2.24 72.73 26.52
C VAL A 832 -3.52 73.44 26.05
N TYR A 833 -4.46 72.65 25.53
CA TYR A 833 -5.77 73.06 25.02
C TYR A 833 -6.87 72.29 25.80
N TYR A 834 -7.38 72.90 26.87
CA TYR A 834 -8.29 72.31 27.87
C TYR A 834 -7.67 71.32 28.86
N ALA A 835 -7.54 71.73 30.12
CA ALA A 835 -7.21 70.85 31.25
C ALA A 835 -7.81 71.40 32.56
N GLN A 836 -8.07 70.51 33.53
CA GLN A 836 -8.52 70.90 34.86
C GLN A 836 -7.38 71.55 35.65
N LEU A 837 -6.24 70.88 35.69
CA LEU A 837 -5.13 71.26 36.54
C LEU A 837 -3.82 71.08 35.78
N MET A 838 -2.97 72.09 35.84
CA MET A 838 -1.55 71.96 35.58
C MET A 838 -0.76 72.18 36.86
N ASP A 839 0.09 71.23 37.27
CA ASP A 839 0.94 71.37 38.46
C ASP A 839 2.41 71.00 38.20
N GLY A 840 3.35 71.92 38.41
CA GLY A 840 4.78 71.56 38.32
C GLY A 840 5.31 71.34 36.89
N CYS A 841 4.55 71.70 35.85
CA CYS A 841 4.94 71.49 34.46
C CYS A 841 5.90 72.57 33.95
N TYR A 842 6.75 72.21 33.01
CA TYR A 842 7.56 73.13 32.21
C TYR A 842 6.94 73.28 30.83
N VAL A 843 6.42 74.47 30.52
CA VAL A 843 5.78 74.76 29.23
C VAL A 843 6.54 75.87 28.52
N ALA A 844 7.16 75.56 27.38
CA ALA A 844 8.03 76.50 26.69
C ALA A 844 8.00 76.37 25.17
N ASN A 845 8.17 77.49 24.48
CA ASN A 845 8.31 77.54 23.02
C ASN A 845 7.12 76.97 22.21
N ASN A 846 5.90 77.04 22.73
CA ASN A 846 4.68 76.63 22.01
C ASN A 846 3.97 77.85 21.38
N TYR A 847 3.08 77.64 20.41
CA TYR A 847 2.20 78.64 19.79
C TYR A 847 2.95 79.82 19.16
N ASN A 848 4.12 79.56 18.55
CA ASN A 848 5.05 80.58 18.07
C ASN A 848 5.47 81.62 19.13
N LEU A 849 5.32 81.30 20.41
CA LEU A 849 5.84 82.08 21.52
C LEU A 849 7.23 81.56 21.88
N THR A 850 8.10 82.42 22.40
CA THR A 850 9.44 82.04 22.85
C THR A 850 9.56 82.17 24.36
N GLY A 851 10.34 81.27 24.97
CA GLY A 851 10.58 81.25 26.41
C GLY A 851 9.57 80.42 27.19
N VAL A 852 9.75 80.43 28.51
CA VAL A 852 8.98 79.63 29.46
C VAL A 852 7.72 80.38 29.89
N ASP A 853 6.58 79.69 29.90
CA ASP A 853 5.34 80.24 30.45
C ASP A 853 5.24 79.93 31.96
N THR A 854 5.46 80.96 32.79
CA THR A 854 5.39 80.86 34.26
C THR A 854 4.12 81.50 34.83
N ALA A 855 3.10 81.76 34.01
CA ALA A 855 1.89 82.44 34.48
C ALA A 855 1.08 81.55 35.45
N SER A 856 0.94 82.01 36.70
CA SER A 856 0.17 81.34 37.76
C SER A 856 -1.24 81.94 37.92
N GLY A 857 -2.29 81.09 38.11
CA GLY A 857 -3.59 81.53 38.64
C GLY A 857 -4.83 81.49 37.72
N GLY A 858 -5.27 80.30 37.31
CA GLY A 858 -6.56 80.10 36.60
C GLY A 858 -7.81 80.17 37.51
N THR A 859 -8.99 80.45 36.92
CA THR A 859 -10.30 80.36 37.60
C THR A 859 -11.34 79.66 36.73
N ILE A 860 -12.18 78.85 37.39
CA ILE A 860 -13.17 77.85 36.92
C ILE A 860 -14.30 78.38 36.00
N ASP A 861 -14.37 79.67 35.66
CA ASP A 861 -15.49 80.23 34.90
C ASP A 861 -15.05 81.38 33.98
N ALA A 862 -14.91 81.04 32.69
CA ALA A 862 -14.86 81.88 31.50
C ALA A 862 -13.76 82.98 31.38
N SER A 863 -12.94 82.78 30.35
CA SER A 863 -12.08 83.77 29.67
C SER A 863 -10.69 84.08 30.25
N PHE A 864 -9.86 83.06 30.50
CA PHE A 864 -8.42 83.22 30.30
C PHE A 864 -8.10 82.98 28.81
N THR A 865 -8.31 84.02 28.00
CA THR A 865 -7.64 84.18 26.71
C THR A 865 -6.67 85.34 26.87
N THR A 866 -5.61 85.14 27.64
CA THR A 866 -4.51 86.09 27.63
C THR A 866 -3.78 85.92 26.32
N LYS A 867 -3.89 86.92 25.43
CA LYS A 867 -2.93 87.03 24.32
C LYS A 867 -1.52 86.95 24.91
N GLY A 868 -0.76 85.90 24.55
CA GLY A 868 0.61 85.69 25.00
C GLY A 868 0.85 84.52 25.95
N THR A 869 -0.14 83.66 26.24
CA THR A 869 0.09 82.39 26.96
C THR A 869 0.20 81.20 26.02
N GLN A 870 0.95 80.19 26.44
CA GLN A 870 1.17 78.91 25.74
C GLN A 870 0.07 77.88 26.04
N PHE A 871 -0.96 78.29 26.77
CA PHE A 871 -2.07 77.45 27.20
C PHE A 871 -3.42 78.19 27.09
N ILE A 872 -4.51 77.44 26.92
CA ILE A 872 -5.86 78.00 26.75
C ILE A 872 -6.93 77.09 27.40
N TYR A 873 -7.92 77.72 28.04
CA TYR A 873 -9.05 77.08 28.74
C TYR A 873 -8.66 76.11 29.87
N LEU A 874 -7.87 76.58 30.85
CA LEU A 874 -7.53 75.83 32.06
C LEU A 874 -8.27 76.34 33.30
N ASP A 875 -8.66 75.42 34.19
CA ASP A 875 -9.27 75.80 35.47
C ASP A 875 -8.22 76.26 36.50
N SER A 876 -7.05 75.61 36.55
CA SER A 876 -5.97 75.96 37.48
C SER A 876 -4.57 75.66 36.96
N VAL A 877 -3.62 76.56 37.27
CA VAL A 877 -2.18 76.37 37.06
C VAL A 877 -1.48 76.63 38.39
N THR A 878 -0.88 75.58 38.95
CA THR A 878 -0.13 75.61 40.21
C THR A 878 1.34 75.28 39.95
N SER A 879 2.23 75.94 40.70
CA SER A 879 3.66 75.61 40.71
C SER A 879 4.35 75.53 39.32
N PRO A 880 4.10 76.44 38.35
CA PRO A 880 4.74 76.32 37.03
C PRO A 880 6.27 76.31 37.16
N SER A 881 6.93 75.41 36.43
CA SER A 881 8.39 75.26 36.47
C SER A 881 9.07 76.25 35.52
N SER A 882 10.17 76.87 35.98
CA SER A 882 11.01 77.74 35.14
C SER A 882 12.12 77.01 34.38
N THR A 883 12.28 75.71 34.65
CA THR A 883 13.29 74.83 34.04
C THR A 883 12.64 73.50 33.67
N GLU A 884 13.21 72.78 32.71
CA GLU A 884 12.79 71.41 32.39
C GLU A 884 12.69 70.56 33.65
N VAL A 885 11.62 69.76 33.70
CA VAL A 885 11.41 68.77 34.74
C VAL A 885 12.34 67.60 34.46
N SER A 886 13.19 67.26 35.43
CA SER A 886 14.13 66.13 35.31
C SER A 886 13.43 64.79 35.55
N GLY A 887 13.87 63.73 34.87
CA GLY A 887 13.34 62.38 35.07
C GLY A 887 11.96 62.16 34.45
N THR A 888 11.64 62.95 33.42
CA THR A 888 10.50 62.77 32.52
C THR A 888 10.86 61.82 31.38
N GLY A 889 9.83 61.28 30.72
CA GLY A 889 10.02 60.33 29.61
C GLY A 889 10.54 58.97 30.10
N PRO A 890 10.71 58.00 29.18
CA PRO A 890 11.29 56.72 29.53
C PRO A 890 12.75 56.93 29.95
N SER A 891 13.17 56.28 31.03
CA SER A 891 14.59 56.31 31.39
C SER A 891 15.36 55.70 30.24
N THR A 892 16.35 56.42 29.70
CA THR A 892 17.27 55.88 28.70
C THR A 892 18.08 54.76 29.36
N GLY A 893 17.49 53.57 29.42
CA GLY A 893 18.18 52.33 29.68
C GLY A 893 19.19 52.15 28.57
N SER A 894 20.46 52.26 28.95
CA SER A 894 21.65 52.01 28.13
C SER A 894 21.64 50.62 27.50
#